data_AF-A0A1X6Z0J0-F1
#
_entry.id   AF-A0A1X6Z0J0-F1
#
_cell.length_a   1.000
_cell.length_b   1.000
_cell.length_c   1.000
_cell.angle_alpha   90.00
_cell.angle_beta   90.00
_cell.angle_gamma   90.00
#
_symmetry.space_group_name_H-M   'P 1'
#
loop_
_entity.id
_entity.type
_entity.pdbx_description
1 polymer ?
#
loop_
_entity_poly.entity_id
_entity_poly.type
_entity_poly.pdbx_seq_one_letter_code
_entity_poly.pdbx_strand_id
1 'polypeptide(L)'
;MKYTRADFPKDFLFGVATSAYQIEGHAQGGAGQNHWDTFAASPGNVARGENGDLACDHLNRFPQDFDLVRDAGFDCYRFSTSWARVLPEGRGQVNQAGLDYYDRLADALLERNIRPCATLYHWELPSPLSDLGGWRNRDIAEWFADFTEVIMGRIGDRMYSVAPINEPWCVSWLSHFDGHHAPGLRDIRATARAMHHVLLAHGRAIESMRSLGMSNLGAVFNLEWAEPADDSPKARQAADLYDGIYNRFFLGGVFNKAYPDNVLKGLEPYLPSGWQNDFDTIGAPVDWCGLNYYTRKLIAPDDTAWPSLKEVPGPLPKTQMGWEIEPTALTRFLTRAKQEYTGDLPIYVTENGMASPERQQDEDRIDYLNQHLKAVQAALDEDVPVKGYFIWSLLDNYEWAFGYEKRFGLVDVDFETLERTPKASYNALKTVLTGGTVSLPLAQPAGAIRAHWNLVADIGGTNTRLGVVSDGKLTDLRKYPTGTLPELLEAFHSLRDEIGTDPRAVVAAGAGPVKDGTIQLTNAHLDLPERDIGRVTGAQHTYVINDFTAAAWSVAEISGDEVEVLQGATEPPTGTRLVVGPGTGLGVGALLYSEGRYHTASGEGGHVGLSPRHADEVEIFRAARHIAPDCFFDDSLTIEAEMFLSGTGLPILYRAAGMAAGLADTSVRSAREILEDARTNNDPIARRASHLFTTHLGAVMGDLAVAFMPIGGVFLVGGVAKKNRWLFKDAFRDAFNAGGRFSDLRRSMNLYVSEQDEFGIVGANNFCKSALAR
;
A
#
# COMPACT_ATOMS: atom_id res chain seq x y z
N MET A 1 27.75 -26.01 20.91
CA MET A 1 28.20 -25.21 19.74
C MET A 1 29.63 -24.74 19.93
N LYS A 2 30.43 -24.73 18.87
CA LYS A 2 31.86 -24.38 18.88
C LYS A 2 32.14 -22.96 18.38
N TYR A 3 31.28 -22.44 17.49
CA TYR A 3 31.43 -21.13 16.86
C TYR A 3 30.53 -20.10 17.53
N THR A 4 31.07 -18.92 17.72
CA THR A 4 30.42 -17.75 18.31
C THR A 4 30.21 -16.66 17.26
N ARG A 5 29.37 -15.68 17.58
CA ARG A 5 29.16 -14.50 16.72
C ARG A 5 30.47 -13.78 16.36
N ALA A 6 31.46 -13.79 17.26
CA ALA A 6 32.74 -13.11 17.06
C ALA A 6 33.66 -13.80 16.03
N ASP A 7 33.35 -15.04 15.65
CA ASP A 7 34.12 -15.82 14.66
C ASP A 7 33.69 -15.52 13.21
N PHE A 8 32.77 -14.57 13.02
CA PHE A 8 32.23 -14.14 11.73
C PHE A 8 32.39 -12.62 11.55
N PRO A 9 32.29 -12.10 10.31
CA PRO A 9 32.30 -10.66 10.05
C PRO A 9 31.30 -9.89 10.92
N LYS A 10 31.63 -8.65 11.29
CA LYS A 10 30.80 -7.85 12.20
C LYS A 10 29.38 -7.58 11.69
N ASP A 11 29.21 -7.57 10.37
CA ASP A 11 27.95 -7.37 9.66
C ASP A 11 27.27 -8.70 9.26
N PHE A 12 27.78 -9.85 9.71
CA PHE A 12 27.20 -11.15 9.42
C PHE A 12 25.90 -11.37 10.20
N LEU A 13 24.85 -11.77 9.50
CA LEU A 13 23.51 -11.98 10.05
C LEU A 13 23.30 -13.44 10.45
N PHE A 14 22.84 -13.67 11.67
CA PHE A 14 22.31 -14.96 12.10
C PHE A 14 20.79 -14.92 12.10
N GLY A 15 20.16 -15.82 11.36
CA GLY A 15 18.71 -15.91 11.29
C GLY A 15 18.17 -17.31 11.51
N VAL A 16 16.85 -17.38 11.59
CA VAL A 16 16.08 -18.63 11.52
C VAL A 16 14.98 -18.48 10.48
N ALA A 17 14.58 -19.59 9.87
CA ALA A 17 13.60 -19.60 8.79
C ALA A 17 12.41 -20.52 9.09
N THR A 18 11.27 -20.19 8.49
CA THR A 18 10.02 -20.96 8.48
C THR A 18 9.22 -20.67 7.19
N SER A 19 8.16 -21.43 6.93
CA SER A 19 7.20 -21.15 5.85
C SER A 19 5.76 -21.21 6.35
N ALA A 20 4.87 -20.45 5.71
CA ALA A 20 3.51 -20.18 6.15
C ALA A 20 2.67 -21.47 6.29
N TYR A 21 2.48 -22.24 5.22
CA TYR A 21 1.73 -23.50 5.28
C TYR A 21 2.26 -24.49 6.34
N GLN A 22 3.57 -24.48 6.61
CA GLN A 22 4.17 -25.42 7.55
C GLN A 22 3.94 -25.07 9.02
N ILE A 23 3.65 -23.80 9.37
CA ILE A 23 3.52 -23.36 10.77
C ILE A 23 2.23 -22.60 11.11
N GLU A 24 1.61 -21.89 10.18
CA GLU A 24 0.56 -20.89 10.50
C GLU A 24 -0.73 -21.53 10.99
N GLY A 25 -1.16 -22.61 10.35
CA GLY A 25 -2.52 -23.12 10.42
C GLY A 25 -3.36 -22.55 9.27
N HIS A 26 -3.46 -23.30 8.18
CA HIS A 26 -4.07 -22.83 6.94
C HIS A 26 -5.60 -22.65 7.05
N ALA A 27 -6.28 -23.47 7.85
CA ALA A 27 -7.75 -23.44 7.98
C ALA A 27 -8.29 -22.18 8.67
N GLN A 28 -7.41 -21.33 9.18
CA GLN A 28 -7.76 -20.12 9.93
C GLN A 28 -7.63 -18.86 9.06
N GLY A 29 -8.09 -17.71 9.55
CA GLY A 29 -7.79 -16.40 8.93
C GLY A 29 -8.39 -16.16 7.54
N GLY A 30 -9.40 -16.94 7.13
CA GLY A 30 -10.12 -16.75 5.87
C GLY A 30 -9.30 -17.12 4.62
N ALA A 31 -8.30 -17.99 4.73
CA ALA A 31 -7.57 -18.45 3.57
C ALA A 31 -8.46 -19.25 2.62
N GLY A 32 -8.29 -19.02 1.32
CA GLY A 32 -8.85 -19.86 0.27
C GLY A 32 -8.09 -21.18 0.18
N GLN A 33 -8.72 -22.19 -0.43
CA GLN A 33 -8.08 -23.49 -0.61
C GLN A 33 -6.84 -23.39 -1.50
N ASN A 34 -5.79 -24.12 -1.15
CA ASN A 34 -4.57 -24.20 -1.95
C ASN A 34 -4.25 -25.65 -2.37
N HIS A 35 -3.35 -25.81 -3.34
CA HIS A 35 -3.07 -27.14 -3.91
C HIS A 35 -2.46 -28.14 -2.91
N TRP A 36 -1.82 -27.69 -1.82
CA TRP A 36 -1.38 -28.59 -0.74
C TRP A 36 -2.56 -29.19 0.04
N ASP A 37 -3.66 -28.46 0.21
CA ASP A 37 -4.86 -29.01 0.86
C ASP A 37 -5.43 -30.18 0.06
N THR A 38 -5.53 -30.00 -1.27
CA THR A 38 -6.00 -31.07 -2.16
C THR A 38 -5.02 -32.23 -2.26
N PHE A 39 -3.72 -31.93 -2.22
CA PHE A 39 -2.67 -32.95 -2.26
C PHE A 39 -2.67 -33.79 -0.99
N ALA A 40 -2.77 -33.16 0.19
CA ALA A 40 -2.84 -33.83 1.49
C ALA A 40 -4.12 -34.67 1.66
N ALA A 41 -5.25 -34.19 1.14
CA ALA A 41 -6.51 -34.95 1.13
C ALA A 41 -6.48 -36.18 0.20
N SER A 42 -5.52 -36.26 -0.72
CA SER A 42 -5.42 -37.37 -1.68
C SER A 42 -4.71 -38.59 -1.05
N PRO A 43 -5.29 -39.80 -1.12
CA PRO A 43 -4.72 -40.98 -0.47
C PRO A 43 -3.28 -41.30 -0.92
N GLY A 44 -2.38 -41.43 0.05
CA GLY A 44 -0.98 -41.87 -0.17
C GLY A 44 -0.01 -40.74 -0.51
N ASN A 45 -0.47 -39.51 -0.67
CA ASN A 45 0.38 -38.36 -0.99
C ASN A 45 1.12 -37.79 0.23
N VAL A 46 0.50 -37.85 1.41
CA VAL A 46 1.10 -37.39 2.67
C VAL A 46 1.08 -38.49 3.71
N ALA A 47 2.18 -38.60 4.47
CA ALA A 47 2.28 -39.54 5.58
C ALA A 47 1.09 -39.40 6.55
N ARG A 48 0.45 -40.54 6.85
CA ARG A 48 -0.73 -40.62 7.75
C ARG A 48 -1.92 -39.73 7.36
N GLY A 49 -1.95 -39.17 6.14
CA GLY A 49 -3.00 -38.24 5.70
C GLY A 49 -3.03 -36.92 6.50
N GLU A 50 -1.89 -36.52 7.03
CA GLU A 50 -1.74 -35.26 7.78
C GLU A 50 -1.83 -34.04 6.83
N ASN A 51 -2.18 -32.88 7.37
CA ASN A 51 -2.34 -31.63 6.61
C ASN A 51 -1.85 -30.42 7.42
N GLY A 52 -1.81 -29.25 6.78
CA GLY A 52 -1.38 -27.97 7.38
C GLY A 52 -2.50 -27.15 8.03
N ASP A 53 -3.69 -27.72 8.30
CA ASP A 53 -4.86 -26.96 8.75
C ASP A 53 -4.61 -26.22 10.07
N LEU A 54 -3.98 -26.91 11.03
CA LEU A 54 -3.60 -26.34 12.32
C LEU A 54 -2.10 -26.04 12.40
N ALA A 55 -1.25 -26.93 11.87
CA ALA A 55 0.20 -26.81 11.91
C ALA A 55 0.73 -26.51 13.33
N CYS A 56 1.50 -25.44 13.51
CA CYS A 56 1.97 -25.00 14.82
C CYS A 56 1.00 -24.00 15.47
N ASP A 57 -0.11 -23.65 14.82
CA ASP A 57 -1.02 -22.56 15.22
C ASP A 57 -0.27 -21.21 15.36
N HIS A 58 0.75 -21.00 14.52
CA HIS A 58 1.60 -19.81 14.57
C HIS A 58 0.81 -18.54 14.26
N LEU A 59 -0.29 -18.62 13.50
CA LEU A 59 -1.17 -17.48 13.23
C LEU A 59 -1.66 -16.79 14.52
N ASN A 60 -1.90 -17.57 15.59
CA ASN A 60 -2.33 -17.06 16.89
C ASN A 60 -1.20 -16.93 17.91
N ARG A 61 -0.02 -17.50 17.63
CA ARG A 61 1.07 -17.69 18.60
C ARG A 61 2.39 -17.03 18.19
N PHE A 62 2.43 -16.33 17.07
CA PHE A 62 3.64 -15.67 16.61
C PHE A 62 4.31 -14.74 17.64
N PRO A 63 3.61 -14.04 18.58
CA PRO A 63 4.30 -13.21 19.55
C PRO A 63 5.26 -13.99 20.47
N GLN A 64 4.84 -15.17 20.96
CA GLN A 64 5.69 -16.04 21.79
C GLN A 64 6.79 -16.71 20.96
N ASP A 65 6.51 -17.02 19.70
CA ASP A 65 7.49 -17.64 18.81
C ASP A 65 8.60 -16.62 18.47
N PHE A 66 8.27 -15.33 18.33
CA PHE A 66 9.26 -14.25 18.12
C PHE A 66 10.03 -13.88 19.39
N ASP A 67 9.46 -14.11 20.58
CA ASP A 67 10.21 -14.00 21.82
C ASP A 67 11.36 -15.02 21.85
N LEU A 68 11.19 -16.22 21.30
CA LEU A 68 12.26 -17.21 21.14
C LEU A 68 13.37 -16.71 20.20
N VAL A 69 13.00 -16.07 19.09
CA VAL A 69 13.97 -15.50 18.13
C VAL A 69 14.82 -14.42 18.81
N ARG A 70 14.16 -13.48 19.50
CA ARG A 70 14.83 -12.42 20.28
C ARG A 70 15.74 -13.01 21.35
N ASP A 71 15.22 -13.96 22.15
CA ASP A 71 15.91 -14.49 23.32
C ASP A 71 17.13 -15.34 22.97
N ALA A 72 17.15 -15.94 21.78
CA ALA A 72 18.32 -16.63 21.24
C ALA A 72 19.34 -15.67 20.62
N GLY A 73 19.01 -14.39 20.44
CA GLY A 73 19.90 -13.38 19.88
C GLY A 73 20.05 -13.46 18.35
N PHE A 74 19.02 -13.93 17.64
CA PHE A 74 18.99 -13.88 16.18
C PHE A 74 18.73 -12.45 15.68
N ASP A 75 19.34 -12.12 14.55
CA ASP A 75 19.22 -10.81 13.88
C ASP A 75 17.99 -10.73 12.97
N CYS A 76 17.58 -11.86 12.41
CA CYS A 76 16.59 -11.94 11.33
C CYS A 76 15.63 -13.10 11.55
N TYR A 77 14.38 -12.89 11.17
CA TYR A 77 13.40 -13.95 11.02
C TYR A 77 12.95 -13.99 9.57
N ARG A 78 13.23 -15.13 8.91
CA ARG A 78 12.77 -15.39 7.56
C ARG A 78 11.45 -16.14 7.60
N PHE A 79 10.43 -15.58 6.98
CA PHE A 79 9.09 -16.16 6.89
C PHE A 79 8.59 -16.11 5.45
N SER A 80 7.54 -16.86 5.14
CA SER A 80 6.83 -16.70 3.88
C SER A 80 5.43 -16.17 4.08
N THR A 81 4.86 -15.61 3.02
CA THR A 81 3.43 -15.24 2.97
C THR A 81 2.62 -16.34 2.30
N SER A 82 1.36 -16.49 2.68
CA SER A 82 0.40 -17.38 2.05
C SER A 82 -0.39 -16.61 0.99
N TRP A 83 -0.17 -16.93 -0.29
CA TRP A 83 -0.90 -16.31 -1.41
C TRP A 83 -2.40 -16.57 -1.25
N ALA A 84 -2.78 -17.81 -0.93
CA ALA A 84 -4.19 -18.19 -0.76
C ALA A 84 -4.84 -17.52 0.47
N ARG A 85 -4.04 -17.06 1.45
CA ARG A 85 -4.56 -16.24 2.56
C ARG A 85 -4.89 -14.81 2.14
N VAL A 86 -4.01 -14.18 1.36
CA VAL A 86 -4.16 -12.78 0.95
C VAL A 86 -5.17 -12.63 -0.20
N LEU A 87 -5.11 -13.54 -1.17
CA LEU A 87 -6.03 -13.63 -2.31
C LEU A 87 -6.62 -15.05 -2.35
N PRO A 88 -7.77 -15.29 -1.68
CA PRO A 88 -8.40 -16.62 -1.63
C PRO A 88 -8.71 -17.24 -2.99
N GLU A 89 -9.15 -16.42 -3.94
CA GLU A 89 -9.39 -16.84 -5.33
C GLU A 89 -8.12 -16.76 -6.20
N GLY A 90 -6.96 -16.54 -5.58
CA GLY A 90 -5.65 -16.28 -6.18
C GLY A 90 -5.51 -14.93 -6.89
N ARG A 91 -6.62 -14.29 -7.26
CA ARG A 91 -6.69 -12.97 -7.88
C ARG A 91 -7.92 -12.22 -7.39
N GLY A 92 -7.97 -10.92 -7.65
CA GLY A 92 -9.17 -10.11 -7.40
C GLY A 92 -9.31 -9.70 -5.94
N GLN A 93 -10.38 -10.12 -5.29
CA GLN A 93 -10.74 -9.59 -3.97
C GLN A 93 -9.72 -9.99 -2.90
N VAL A 94 -9.16 -8.99 -2.23
CA VAL A 94 -8.24 -9.15 -1.10
C VAL A 94 -9.00 -9.58 0.15
N ASN A 95 -8.49 -10.60 0.83
CA ASN A 95 -8.90 -10.91 2.20
C ASN A 95 -8.18 -9.98 3.18
N GLN A 96 -8.89 -8.93 3.62
CA GLN A 96 -8.32 -7.92 4.52
C GLN A 96 -7.82 -8.52 5.85
N ALA A 97 -8.52 -9.51 6.41
CA ALA A 97 -8.09 -10.14 7.66
C ALA A 97 -6.77 -10.92 7.49
N GLY A 98 -6.58 -11.55 6.33
CA GLY A 98 -5.35 -12.22 5.95
C GLY A 98 -4.19 -11.25 5.73
N LEU A 99 -4.46 -10.11 5.12
CA LEU A 99 -3.48 -9.05 4.90
C LEU A 99 -3.07 -8.37 6.23
N ASP A 100 -4.03 -8.09 7.11
CA ASP A 100 -3.80 -7.52 8.44
C ASP A 100 -3.01 -8.47 9.37
N TYR A 101 -3.02 -9.78 9.11
CA TYR A 101 -2.17 -10.72 9.84
C TYR A 101 -0.69 -10.46 9.56
N TYR A 102 -0.30 -10.36 8.29
CA TYR A 102 1.10 -10.07 7.90
C TYR A 102 1.54 -8.67 8.34
N ASP A 103 0.61 -7.72 8.35
CA ASP A 103 0.82 -6.38 8.91
C ASP A 103 1.22 -6.41 10.39
N ARG A 104 0.43 -7.09 11.23
CA ARG A 104 0.75 -7.27 12.66
C ARG A 104 2.01 -8.11 12.88
N LEU A 105 2.26 -9.08 12.02
CA LEU A 105 3.46 -9.93 12.08
C LEU A 105 4.73 -9.08 11.88
N ALA A 106 4.73 -8.21 10.87
CA ALA A 106 5.83 -7.30 10.60
C ALA A 106 6.12 -6.38 11.79
N ASP A 107 5.07 -5.78 12.37
CA ASP A 107 5.19 -4.93 13.57
C ASP A 107 5.75 -5.71 14.76
N ALA A 108 5.25 -6.91 15.02
CA ALA A 108 5.70 -7.71 16.16
C ALA A 108 7.17 -8.13 16.08
N LEU A 109 7.71 -8.33 14.87
CA LEU A 109 9.14 -8.56 14.65
C LEU A 109 9.95 -7.30 14.98
N LEU A 110 9.50 -6.15 14.46
CA LEU A 110 10.19 -4.87 14.65
C LEU A 110 10.19 -4.40 16.10
N GLU A 111 9.08 -4.57 16.82
CA GLU A 111 8.98 -4.31 18.26
C GLU A 111 10.03 -5.10 19.08
N ARG A 112 10.47 -6.25 18.56
CA ARG A 112 11.49 -7.11 19.16
C ARG A 112 12.89 -6.85 18.62
N ASN A 113 13.06 -5.83 17.78
CA ASN A 113 14.29 -5.53 17.04
C ASN A 113 14.77 -6.69 16.15
N ILE A 114 13.83 -7.47 15.62
CA ILE A 114 14.11 -8.55 14.68
C ILE A 114 13.86 -8.03 13.27
N ARG A 115 14.79 -8.27 12.35
CA ARG A 115 14.64 -7.88 10.94
C ARG A 115 13.70 -8.86 10.22
N PRO A 116 12.56 -8.40 9.68
CA PRO A 116 11.65 -9.25 8.92
C PRO A 116 12.22 -9.51 7.51
N CYS A 117 12.41 -10.77 7.17
CA CYS A 117 12.89 -11.21 5.85
C CYS A 117 11.79 -12.03 5.16
N ALA A 118 11.09 -11.44 4.19
CA ALA A 118 9.93 -12.09 3.57
C ALA A 118 10.29 -12.96 2.37
N THR A 119 9.57 -14.06 2.22
CA THR A 119 9.50 -14.87 0.99
C THR A 119 8.07 -14.85 0.48
N LEU A 120 7.82 -14.34 -0.73
CA LEU A 120 6.44 -14.14 -1.19
C LEU A 120 5.71 -15.47 -1.47
N TYR A 121 6.42 -16.43 -2.07
CA TYR A 121 5.88 -17.75 -2.37
C TYR A 121 6.77 -18.86 -1.84
N HIS A 122 6.20 -19.65 -0.94
CA HIS A 122 6.79 -20.88 -0.42
C HIS A 122 5.79 -22.04 -0.60
N TRP A 123 5.52 -22.32 -1.87
CA TRP A 123 4.90 -23.55 -2.38
C TRP A 123 3.40 -23.73 -2.14
N GLU A 124 2.66 -22.82 -1.52
CA GLU A 124 1.20 -22.89 -1.40
C GLU A 124 0.48 -22.07 -2.48
N LEU A 125 0.19 -22.70 -3.64
CA LEU A 125 -0.53 -22.04 -4.73
C LEU A 125 -2.05 -22.12 -4.51
N PRO A 126 -2.80 -21.00 -4.61
CA PRO A 126 -4.26 -21.03 -4.57
C PRO A 126 -4.84 -22.03 -5.57
N SER A 127 -5.80 -22.86 -5.14
CA SER A 127 -6.41 -23.89 -5.98
C SER A 127 -7.06 -23.31 -7.24
N PRO A 128 -7.76 -22.15 -7.19
CA PRO A 128 -8.32 -21.54 -8.39
C PRO A 128 -7.26 -21.19 -9.46
N LEU A 129 -6.01 -20.91 -9.09
CA LEU A 129 -4.93 -20.73 -10.07
C LEU A 129 -4.39 -22.07 -10.58
N SER A 130 -4.37 -23.09 -9.71
CA SER A 130 -4.00 -24.45 -10.09
C SER A 130 -4.97 -25.03 -11.14
N ASP A 131 -6.26 -24.75 -11.00
CA ASP A 131 -7.32 -25.10 -11.95
C ASP A 131 -7.12 -24.45 -13.32
N LEU A 132 -6.54 -23.25 -13.34
CA LEU A 132 -6.15 -22.53 -14.56
C LEU A 132 -4.80 -22.96 -15.12
N GLY A 133 -4.21 -24.03 -14.58
CA GLY A 133 -2.95 -24.62 -15.03
C GLY A 133 -1.76 -24.37 -14.09
N GLY A 134 -1.89 -23.47 -13.11
CA GLY A 134 -0.84 -23.11 -12.16
C GLY A 134 0.45 -22.69 -12.85
N TRP A 135 1.60 -23.20 -12.38
CA TRP A 135 2.92 -22.91 -12.95
C TRP A 135 3.10 -23.33 -14.42
N ARG A 136 2.19 -24.14 -14.98
CA ARG A 136 2.21 -24.49 -16.41
C ARG A 136 1.61 -23.38 -17.30
N ASN A 137 0.85 -22.47 -16.70
CA ASN A 137 0.24 -21.32 -17.37
C ASN A 137 1.20 -20.13 -17.30
N ARG A 138 1.36 -19.42 -18.41
CA ARG A 138 2.25 -18.25 -18.51
C ARG A 138 1.75 -17.08 -17.66
N ASP A 139 0.43 -16.89 -17.61
CA ASP A 139 -0.21 -15.76 -16.94
C ASP A 139 0.07 -15.75 -15.42
N ILE A 140 0.54 -16.88 -14.85
CA ILE A 140 0.96 -16.98 -13.45
C ILE A 140 2.00 -15.93 -13.07
N ALA A 141 2.84 -15.48 -14.02
CA ALA A 141 3.85 -14.48 -13.76
C ALA A 141 3.23 -13.10 -13.47
N GLU A 142 2.18 -12.72 -14.19
CA GLU A 142 1.46 -11.47 -13.95
C GLU A 142 0.56 -11.59 -12.71
N TRP A 143 -0.11 -12.73 -12.51
CA TRP A 143 -0.91 -12.94 -11.29
C TRP A 143 -0.05 -12.90 -10.03
N PHE A 144 1.18 -13.40 -10.12
CA PHE A 144 2.12 -13.33 -9.02
C PHE A 144 2.66 -11.91 -8.81
N ALA A 145 2.80 -11.11 -9.87
CA ALA A 145 3.10 -9.69 -9.76
C ALA A 145 1.96 -8.92 -9.09
N ASP A 146 0.70 -9.18 -9.46
CA ASP A 146 -0.48 -8.58 -8.81
C ASP A 146 -0.50 -8.92 -7.30
N PHE A 147 -0.26 -10.19 -6.96
CA PHE A 147 -0.14 -10.61 -5.56
C PHE A 147 1.01 -9.89 -4.84
N THR A 148 2.16 -9.79 -5.50
CA THR A 148 3.34 -9.09 -4.98
C THR A 148 3.03 -7.63 -4.67
N GLU A 149 2.35 -6.92 -5.58
CA GLU A 149 1.94 -5.53 -5.38
C GLU A 149 0.99 -5.38 -4.19
N VAL A 150 0.01 -6.27 -4.05
CA VAL A 150 -0.94 -6.24 -2.92
C VAL A 150 -0.23 -6.42 -1.57
N ILE A 151 0.60 -7.46 -1.44
CA ILE A 151 1.21 -7.79 -0.14
C ILE A 151 2.35 -6.82 0.20
N MET A 152 3.22 -6.50 -0.77
CA MET A 152 4.33 -5.58 -0.55
C MET A 152 3.89 -4.12 -0.50
N GLY A 153 2.78 -3.76 -1.13
CA GLY A 153 2.13 -2.47 -0.92
C GLY A 153 1.64 -2.28 0.53
N ARG A 154 1.40 -3.36 1.28
CA ARG A 154 1.01 -3.29 2.70
C ARG A 154 2.18 -3.34 3.67
N ILE A 155 3.11 -4.28 3.49
CA ILE A 155 4.16 -4.56 4.49
C ILE A 155 5.59 -4.27 4.00
N GLY A 156 5.76 -3.92 2.72
CA GLY A 156 7.06 -3.75 2.09
C GLY A 156 7.90 -2.62 2.69
N ASP A 157 7.27 -1.62 3.31
CA ASP A 157 7.91 -0.51 4.02
C ASP A 157 8.70 -0.94 5.27
N ARG A 158 8.36 -2.10 5.83
CA ARG A 158 8.96 -2.66 7.06
C ARG A 158 9.87 -3.85 6.79
N MET A 159 9.87 -4.37 5.57
CA MET A 159 10.68 -5.55 5.21
C MET A 159 12.16 -5.19 5.11
N TYR A 160 13.00 -5.92 5.85
CA TYR A 160 14.45 -5.77 5.72
C TYR A 160 14.97 -6.35 4.42
N SER A 161 14.45 -7.50 4.00
CA SER A 161 14.75 -8.11 2.71
C SER A 161 13.57 -8.92 2.21
N VAL A 162 13.46 -9.07 0.89
CA VAL A 162 12.39 -9.84 0.26
C VAL A 162 12.95 -10.71 -0.86
N ALA A 163 12.52 -11.97 -0.93
CA ALA A 163 12.73 -12.84 -2.08
C ALA A 163 11.38 -13.29 -2.66
N PRO A 164 11.20 -13.31 -3.98
CA PRO A 164 9.92 -13.71 -4.56
C PRO A 164 9.57 -15.17 -4.29
N ILE A 165 10.44 -16.10 -4.66
CA ILE A 165 10.10 -17.54 -4.71
C ILE A 165 11.19 -18.34 -4.00
N ASN A 166 10.77 -19.22 -3.08
CA ASN A 166 11.65 -20.23 -2.50
C ASN A 166 11.78 -21.44 -3.43
N GLU A 167 13.01 -21.87 -3.67
CA GLU A 167 13.34 -23.16 -4.30
C GLU A 167 12.57 -23.45 -5.60
N PRO A 168 12.86 -22.71 -6.69
CA PRO A 168 12.23 -22.93 -7.98
C PRO A 168 12.29 -24.39 -8.49
N TRP A 169 13.34 -25.16 -8.14
CA TRP A 169 13.41 -26.58 -8.50
C TRP A 169 12.33 -27.41 -7.81
N CYS A 170 12.05 -27.16 -6.53
CA CYS A 170 10.97 -27.84 -5.80
C CYS A 170 9.61 -27.49 -6.41
N VAL A 171 9.35 -26.20 -6.69
CA VAL A 171 8.09 -25.72 -7.31
C VAL A 171 7.83 -26.37 -8.68
N SER A 172 8.89 -26.67 -9.43
CA SER A 172 8.80 -27.12 -10.81
C SER A 172 9.10 -28.61 -10.97
N TRP A 173 10.36 -29.02 -10.85
CA TRP A 173 10.80 -30.39 -11.06
C TRP A 173 10.19 -31.37 -10.06
N LEU A 174 10.36 -31.14 -8.75
CA LEU A 174 9.86 -32.05 -7.73
C LEU A 174 8.32 -32.20 -7.78
N SER A 175 7.63 -31.10 -8.05
CA SER A 175 6.16 -31.04 -8.08
C SER A 175 5.52 -31.47 -9.41
N HIS A 176 6.22 -31.35 -10.55
CA HIS A 176 5.65 -31.63 -11.88
C HIS A 176 6.31 -32.78 -12.64
N PHE A 177 7.55 -33.16 -12.29
CA PHE A 177 8.27 -34.29 -12.87
C PHE A 177 8.21 -35.52 -11.97
N ASP A 178 8.67 -35.39 -10.71
CA ASP A 178 8.71 -36.51 -9.76
C ASP A 178 7.32 -36.76 -9.13
N GLY A 179 6.56 -35.67 -8.95
CA GLY A 179 5.22 -35.67 -8.37
C GLY A 179 5.22 -35.95 -6.87
N HIS A 180 6.33 -35.66 -6.18
CA HIS A 180 6.44 -35.87 -4.73
C HIS A 180 5.73 -34.76 -3.93
N HIS A 181 5.65 -33.54 -4.47
CA HIS A 181 4.99 -32.39 -3.85
C HIS A 181 3.80 -31.91 -4.68
N ALA A 182 2.90 -31.14 -4.08
CA ALA A 182 1.76 -30.54 -4.77
C ALA A 182 2.22 -29.73 -6.01
N PRO A 183 1.55 -29.86 -7.17
CA PRO A 183 0.28 -30.57 -7.40
C PRO A 183 0.42 -32.06 -7.74
N GLY A 184 1.61 -32.67 -7.62
CA GLY A 184 1.79 -34.12 -7.74
C GLY A 184 1.80 -34.65 -9.17
N LEU A 185 2.21 -33.84 -10.15
CA LEU A 185 2.22 -34.27 -11.55
C LEU A 185 3.50 -35.04 -11.89
N ARG A 186 3.39 -35.90 -12.91
CA ARG A 186 4.50 -36.66 -13.50
C ARG A 186 4.48 -36.49 -15.01
N ASP A 187 4.84 -35.30 -15.49
CA ASP A 187 4.70 -34.90 -16.89
C ASP A 187 5.79 -33.92 -17.33
N ILE A 188 6.63 -34.34 -18.29
CA ILE A 188 7.78 -33.55 -18.78
C ILE A 188 7.38 -32.19 -19.39
N ARG A 189 6.20 -32.11 -20.02
CA ARG A 189 5.70 -30.87 -20.62
C ARG A 189 5.22 -29.89 -19.56
N ALA A 190 4.58 -30.39 -18.51
CA ALA A 190 4.25 -29.63 -17.32
C ALA A 190 5.53 -29.11 -16.64
N THR A 191 6.53 -29.97 -16.46
CA THR A 191 7.82 -29.62 -15.87
C THR A 191 8.52 -28.51 -16.62
N ALA A 192 8.73 -28.64 -17.93
CA ALA A 192 9.44 -27.64 -18.73
C ALA A 192 8.78 -26.25 -18.63
N ARG A 193 7.45 -26.21 -18.65
CA ARG A 193 6.69 -24.95 -18.50
C ARG A 193 6.79 -24.39 -17.09
N ALA A 194 6.66 -25.23 -16.07
CA ALA A 194 6.77 -24.81 -14.68
C ALA A 194 8.18 -24.26 -14.37
N MET A 195 9.23 -24.94 -14.82
CA MET A 195 10.63 -24.50 -14.65
C MET A 195 10.88 -23.13 -15.28
N HIS A 196 10.26 -22.83 -16.41
CA HIS A 196 10.41 -21.54 -17.08
C HIS A 196 9.54 -20.45 -16.43
N HIS A 197 8.23 -20.69 -16.24
CA HIS A 197 7.32 -19.67 -15.73
C HIS A 197 7.57 -19.30 -14.27
N VAL A 198 8.11 -20.21 -13.45
CA VAL A 198 8.52 -19.86 -12.08
C VAL A 198 9.64 -18.81 -12.08
N LEU A 199 10.58 -18.89 -13.04
CA LEU A 199 11.63 -17.88 -13.20
C LEU A 199 11.09 -16.58 -13.80
N LEU A 200 10.12 -16.66 -14.72
CA LEU A 200 9.45 -15.48 -15.26
C LEU A 200 8.67 -14.73 -14.16
N ALA A 201 7.95 -15.47 -13.31
CA ALA A 201 7.23 -14.91 -12.16
C ALA A 201 8.18 -14.28 -11.13
N HIS A 202 9.34 -14.91 -10.87
CA HIS A 202 10.39 -14.32 -10.05
C HIS A 202 10.80 -12.94 -10.59
N GLY A 203 11.13 -12.85 -11.88
CA GLY A 203 11.51 -11.60 -12.54
C GLY A 203 10.43 -10.53 -12.46
N ARG A 204 9.18 -10.89 -12.73
CA ARG A 204 8.03 -9.97 -12.62
C ARG A 204 7.80 -9.44 -11.21
N ALA A 205 7.94 -10.29 -10.21
CA ALA A 205 7.84 -9.87 -8.81
C ALA A 205 8.98 -8.92 -8.41
N ILE A 206 10.21 -9.12 -8.91
CA ILE A 206 11.30 -8.16 -8.74
C ILE A 206 10.92 -6.81 -9.36
N GLU A 207 10.47 -6.79 -10.62
CA GLU A 207 10.04 -5.56 -11.31
C GLU A 207 8.94 -4.82 -10.53
N SER A 208 7.92 -5.54 -10.03
CA SER A 208 6.84 -4.98 -9.19
C SER A 208 7.35 -4.38 -7.88
N MET A 209 8.21 -5.08 -7.14
CA MET A 209 8.80 -4.53 -5.91
C MET A 209 9.72 -3.33 -6.20
N ARG A 210 10.41 -3.31 -7.34
CA ARG A 210 11.21 -2.14 -7.76
C ARG A 210 10.33 -0.94 -8.10
N SER A 211 9.19 -1.13 -8.78
CA SER A 211 8.25 -0.02 -9.04
C SER A 211 7.62 0.53 -7.76
N LEU A 212 7.54 -0.29 -6.72
CA LEU A 212 7.18 0.13 -5.38
C LEU A 212 8.29 0.93 -4.65
N GLY A 213 9.52 0.97 -5.17
CA GLY A 213 10.65 1.68 -4.53
C GLY A 213 11.44 0.81 -3.55
N MET A 214 11.22 -0.51 -3.56
CA MET A 214 11.92 -1.43 -2.65
C MET A 214 13.36 -1.72 -3.08
N SER A 215 14.20 -1.87 -2.06
CA SER A 215 15.60 -2.31 -2.19
C SER A 215 15.84 -3.56 -1.34
N ASN A 216 17.03 -4.16 -1.44
CA ASN A 216 17.40 -5.40 -0.76
C ASN A 216 16.56 -6.63 -1.18
N LEU A 217 16.36 -6.78 -2.48
CA LEU A 217 15.59 -7.87 -3.09
C LEU A 217 16.51 -9.02 -3.52
N GLY A 218 16.14 -10.27 -3.28
CA GLY A 218 16.98 -11.43 -3.60
C GLY A 218 16.31 -12.55 -4.36
N ALA A 219 17.13 -13.50 -4.80
CA ALA A 219 16.69 -14.79 -5.36
C ALA A 219 17.14 -15.94 -4.47
N VAL A 220 16.32 -16.98 -4.28
CA VAL A 220 16.61 -18.11 -3.38
C VAL A 220 16.55 -19.42 -4.15
N PHE A 221 17.61 -20.23 -4.05
CA PHE A 221 17.74 -21.50 -4.76
C PHE A 221 18.14 -22.62 -3.79
N ASN A 222 17.47 -23.77 -3.85
CA ASN A 222 17.99 -25.01 -3.31
C ASN A 222 19.04 -25.60 -4.24
N LEU A 223 20.12 -26.10 -3.64
CA LEU A 223 21.21 -26.71 -4.37
C LEU A 223 21.58 -28.07 -3.77
N GLU A 224 21.80 -29.06 -4.63
CA GLU A 224 22.29 -30.38 -4.26
C GLU A 224 23.58 -30.71 -5.03
N TRP A 225 24.63 -31.03 -4.29
CA TRP A 225 25.94 -31.23 -4.90
C TRP A 225 25.96 -32.58 -5.62
N ALA A 226 26.05 -32.56 -6.95
CA ALA A 226 26.02 -33.76 -7.78
C ALA A 226 27.42 -34.36 -7.89
N GLU A 227 27.56 -35.62 -7.47
CA GLU A 227 28.77 -36.41 -7.62
C GLU A 227 28.49 -37.66 -8.47
N PRO A 228 29.41 -38.07 -9.36
CA PRO A 228 29.25 -39.31 -10.11
C PRO A 228 29.36 -40.51 -9.16
N ALA A 229 28.50 -41.52 -9.34
CA ALA A 229 28.51 -42.72 -8.52
C ALA A 229 29.77 -43.60 -8.70
N ASP A 230 30.48 -43.44 -9.82
CA ASP A 230 31.76 -44.10 -10.11
C ASP A 230 32.62 -43.30 -11.12
N ASP A 231 33.81 -43.81 -11.44
CA ASP A 231 34.76 -43.18 -12.37
C ASP A 231 34.41 -43.37 -13.86
N SER A 232 33.24 -43.92 -14.20
CA SER A 232 32.86 -44.12 -15.60
C SER A 232 32.50 -42.79 -16.28
N PRO A 233 32.73 -42.66 -17.60
CA PRO A 233 32.27 -41.49 -18.36
C PRO A 233 30.75 -41.28 -18.30
N LYS A 234 29.97 -42.38 -18.21
CA LYS A 234 28.51 -42.31 -18.14
C LYS A 234 28.04 -41.76 -16.78
N ALA A 235 28.65 -42.16 -15.66
CA ALA A 235 28.33 -41.58 -14.36
C ALA A 235 28.69 -40.09 -14.28
N ARG A 236 29.83 -39.67 -14.86
CA ARG A 236 30.16 -38.24 -14.97
C ARG A 236 29.13 -37.44 -15.78
N GLN A 237 28.67 -37.97 -16.91
CA GLN A 237 27.63 -37.33 -17.71
C GLN A 237 26.29 -37.29 -16.98
N ALA A 238 25.94 -38.35 -16.25
CA ALA A 238 24.73 -38.42 -15.45
C ALA A 238 24.74 -37.37 -14.32
N ALA A 239 25.84 -37.26 -13.57
CA ALA A 239 26.01 -36.26 -12.53
C ALA A 239 26.00 -34.82 -13.11
N ASP A 240 26.65 -34.58 -14.25
CA ASP A 240 26.60 -33.28 -14.93
C ASP A 240 25.18 -32.90 -15.38
N LEU A 241 24.41 -33.86 -15.93
CA LEU A 241 23.01 -33.62 -16.29
C LEU A 241 22.14 -33.33 -15.06
N TYR A 242 22.34 -34.07 -13.96
CA TYR A 242 21.66 -33.82 -12.69
C TYR A 242 21.96 -32.42 -12.16
N ASP A 243 23.24 -32.02 -12.12
CA ASP A 243 23.66 -30.65 -11.76
C ASP A 243 23.04 -29.60 -12.69
N GLY A 244 22.92 -29.91 -13.97
CA GLY A 244 22.23 -29.08 -14.95
C GLY A 244 20.77 -28.83 -14.57
N ILE A 245 20.04 -29.92 -14.28
CA ILE A 245 18.60 -29.89 -13.96
C ILE A 245 18.35 -29.23 -12.61
N TYR A 246 19.10 -29.62 -11.58
CA TYR A 246 18.87 -29.19 -10.20
C TYR A 246 19.38 -27.77 -9.95
N ASN A 247 20.63 -27.49 -10.37
CA ASN A 247 21.35 -26.30 -9.93
C ASN A 247 21.42 -25.25 -11.05
N ARG A 248 22.04 -25.60 -12.18
CA ARG A 248 22.43 -24.61 -13.21
C ARG A 248 21.26 -24.03 -13.98
N PHE A 249 20.16 -24.76 -14.13
CA PHE A 249 18.99 -24.25 -14.85
C PHE A 249 18.47 -22.95 -14.25
N PHE A 250 18.37 -22.89 -12.92
CA PHE A 250 17.78 -21.73 -12.23
C PHE A 250 18.80 -20.62 -12.00
N LEU A 251 20.01 -20.95 -11.53
CA LEU A 251 21.10 -19.98 -11.37
C LEU A 251 21.47 -19.33 -12.71
N GLY A 252 21.64 -20.14 -13.77
CA GLY A 252 21.94 -19.66 -15.12
C GLY A 252 20.80 -18.84 -15.72
N GLY A 253 19.55 -19.23 -15.46
CA GLY A 253 18.38 -18.47 -15.92
C GLY A 253 18.37 -17.04 -15.39
N VAL A 254 18.58 -16.87 -14.08
CA VAL A 254 18.53 -15.55 -13.42
C VAL A 254 19.79 -14.72 -13.68
N PHE A 255 20.99 -15.29 -13.50
CA PHE A 255 22.23 -14.51 -13.54
C PHE A 255 22.89 -14.44 -14.92
N ASN A 256 22.76 -15.51 -15.73
CA ASN A 256 23.42 -15.62 -17.04
C ASN A 256 22.45 -15.47 -18.21
N LYS A 257 21.14 -15.35 -17.94
CA LYS A 257 20.09 -15.27 -18.97
C LYS A 257 20.17 -16.42 -19.98
N ALA A 258 20.50 -17.62 -19.50
CA ALA A 258 20.69 -18.81 -20.32
C ALA A 258 20.40 -20.11 -19.57
N TYR A 259 19.87 -21.10 -20.28
CA TYR A 259 19.69 -22.46 -19.75
C TYR A 259 20.81 -23.40 -20.23
N PRO A 260 21.17 -24.45 -19.46
CA PRO A 260 22.25 -25.37 -19.83
C PRO A 260 21.92 -26.23 -21.06
N ASP A 261 22.85 -26.28 -22.03
CA ASP A 261 22.69 -27.05 -23.28
C ASP A 261 22.38 -28.53 -23.05
N ASN A 262 22.99 -29.16 -22.04
CA ASN A 262 22.77 -30.57 -21.74
C ASN A 262 21.34 -30.85 -21.24
N VAL A 263 20.72 -29.90 -20.55
CA VAL A 263 19.32 -29.95 -20.12
C VAL A 263 18.38 -29.62 -21.28
N LEU A 264 18.70 -28.60 -22.07
CA LEU A 264 17.89 -28.19 -23.24
C LEU A 264 17.72 -29.34 -24.25
N LYS A 265 18.73 -30.19 -24.45
CA LYS A 265 18.60 -31.40 -25.29
C LYS A 265 17.39 -32.27 -24.94
N GLY A 266 16.98 -32.32 -23.67
CA GLY A 266 15.80 -33.07 -23.21
C GLY A 266 14.54 -32.23 -23.02
N LEU A 267 14.67 -30.97 -22.59
CA LEU A 267 13.52 -30.12 -22.23
C LEU A 267 13.08 -29.12 -23.30
N GLU A 268 13.96 -28.71 -24.21
CA GLU A 268 13.67 -27.64 -25.17
C GLU A 268 12.41 -27.88 -26.02
N PRO A 269 12.12 -29.10 -26.52
CA PRO A 269 10.89 -29.36 -27.26
C PRO A 269 9.59 -29.09 -26.48
N TYR A 270 9.68 -29.01 -25.15
CA TYR A 270 8.55 -28.85 -24.25
C TYR A 270 8.46 -27.46 -23.60
N LEU A 271 9.50 -26.62 -23.75
CA LEU A 271 9.49 -25.23 -23.29
C LEU A 271 8.41 -24.40 -23.99
N PRO A 272 7.96 -23.29 -23.38
CA PRO A 272 7.07 -22.33 -24.04
C PRO A 272 7.66 -21.81 -25.35
N SER A 273 6.81 -21.54 -26.35
CA SER A 273 7.26 -20.92 -27.60
C SER A 273 7.83 -19.52 -27.34
N GLY A 274 9.03 -19.24 -27.84
CA GLY A 274 9.68 -17.95 -27.66
C GLY A 274 10.20 -17.70 -26.24
N TRP A 275 10.43 -18.74 -25.43
CA TRP A 275 10.95 -18.66 -24.06
C TRP A 275 12.21 -17.80 -23.91
N GLN A 276 13.03 -17.67 -24.97
CA GLN A 276 14.23 -16.84 -24.95
C GLN A 276 13.92 -15.34 -24.78
N ASN A 277 12.73 -14.90 -25.20
CA ASN A 277 12.32 -13.49 -25.13
C ASN A 277 12.06 -13.03 -23.68
N ASP A 278 11.93 -13.97 -22.75
CA ASP A 278 11.59 -13.70 -21.36
C ASP A 278 12.82 -13.42 -20.47
N PHE A 279 14.02 -13.62 -21.01
CA PHE A 279 15.25 -13.50 -20.22
C PHE A 279 15.53 -12.11 -19.67
N ASP A 280 15.02 -11.06 -20.32
CA ASP A 280 15.16 -9.71 -19.78
C ASP A 280 14.39 -9.53 -18.48
N THR A 281 13.19 -10.11 -18.38
CA THR A 281 12.42 -10.14 -17.15
C THR A 281 12.98 -11.16 -16.16
N ILE A 282 13.28 -12.40 -16.58
CA ILE A 282 13.83 -13.44 -15.69
C ILE A 282 15.11 -12.96 -15.00
N GLY A 283 15.98 -12.27 -15.75
CA GLY A 283 17.22 -11.70 -15.25
C GLY A 283 17.09 -10.27 -14.70
N ALA A 284 15.90 -9.88 -14.22
CA ALA A 284 15.73 -8.62 -13.51
C ALA A 284 16.73 -8.52 -12.34
N PRO A 285 17.47 -7.40 -12.19
CA PRO A 285 18.58 -7.32 -11.23
C PRO A 285 18.14 -7.49 -9.76
N VAL A 286 18.79 -8.45 -9.08
CA VAL A 286 18.68 -8.69 -7.64
C VAL A 286 19.86 -8.09 -6.89
N ASP A 287 19.66 -7.83 -5.59
CA ASP A 287 20.65 -7.26 -4.68
C ASP A 287 21.46 -8.33 -3.92
N TRP A 288 20.98 -9.58 -3.88
CA TRP A 288 21.65 -10.70 -3.21
C TRP A 288 21.17 -12.08 -3.72
N CYS A 289 21.97 -13.12 -3.45
CA CYS A 289 21.65 -14.52 -3.77
C CYS A 289 21.55 -15.38 -2.52
N GLY A 290 20.44 -16.10 -2.36
CA GLY A 290 20.17 -17.04 -1.27
C GLY A 290 20.35 -18.49 -1.70
N LEU A 291 21.04 -19.26 -0.87
CA LEU A 291 21.26 -20.69 -1.05
C LEU A 291 20.60 -21.47 0.09
N ASN A 292 19.73 -22.40 -0.27
CA ASN A 292 19.26 -23.46 0.62
C ASN A 292 20.11 -24.70 0.35
N TYR A 293 20.80 -25.19 1.37
CA TYR A 293 21.69 -26.34 1.23
C TYR A 293 21.47 -27.33 2.34
N TYR A 294 21.44 -28.62 2.00
CA TYR A 294 21.21 -29.69 2.95
C TYR A 294 22.14 -30.89 2.75
N THR A 295 22.43 -31.24 1.49
CA THR A 295 23.08 -32.51 1.16
C THR A 295 23.73 -32.54 -0.22
N ARG A 296 24.35 -33.67 -0.53
CA ARG A 296 24.88 -34.05 -1.84
C ARG A 296 24.17 -35.31 -2.36
N LYS A 297 24.39 -35.64 -3.63
CA LYS A 297 23.87 -36.85 -4.28
C LYS A 297 24.93 -37.57 -5.10
N LEU A 298 24.95 -38.90 -4.99
CA LEU A 298 25.68 -39.77 -5.93
C LEU A 298 24.75 -40.19 -7.06
N ILE A 299 25.11 -39.86 -8.29
CA ILE A 299 24.28 -40.06 -9.48
C ILE A 299 24.93 -41.10 -10.39
N ALA A 300 24.17 -42.14 -10.70
CA ALA A 300 24.51 -43.16 -11.68
C ALA A 300 23.68 -42.99 -12.96
N PRO A 301 24.18 -43.44 -14.12
CA PRO A 301 23.33 -43.58 -15.28
C PRO A 301 22.26 -44.65 -14.99
N ASP A 302 21.10 -44.45 -15.58
CA ASP A 302 20.04 -45.45 -15.65
C ASP A 302 19.75 -45.84 -17.10
N ASP A 303 18.95 -46.88 -17.30
CA ASP A 303 18.53 -47.35 -18.64
C ASP A 303 17.02 -47.08 -18.84
N THR A 304 16.61 -45.82 -18.67
CA THR A 304 15.21 -45.37 -18.73
C THR A 304 15.02 -44.19 -19.69
N ALA A 305 13.83 -43.62 -19.75
CA ALA A 305 13.60 -42.39 -20.51
C ALA A 305 14.41 -41.22 -19.91
N TRP A 306 14.62 -40.15 -20.69
CA TRP A 306 15.29 -38.95 -20.20
C TRP A 306 14.67 -38.47 -18.87
N PRO A 307 15.48 -38.10 -17.86
CA PRO A 307 16.92 -37.86 -17.92
C PRO A 307 17.81 -39.11 -17.81
N SER A 308 17.23 -40.30 -17.61
CA SER A 308 17.94 -41.58 -17.48
C SER A 308 19.00 -41.57 -16.37
N LEU A 309 18.59 -41.10 -15.19
CA LEU A 309 19.42 -40.93 -14.01
C LEU A 309 18.84 -41.71 -12.84
N LYS A 310 19.70 -42.18 -11.93
CA LYS A 310 19.26 -42.67 -10.62
C LYS A 310 20.22 -42.26 -9.51
N GLU A 311 19.64 -42.00 -8.35
CA GLU A 311 20.39 -41.80 -7.12
C GLU A 311 20.92 -43.14 -6.58
N VAL A 312 22.16 -43.14 -6.09
CA VAL A 312 22.78 -44.26 -5.39
C VAL A 312 23.04 -43.85 -3.93
N PRO A 313 22.71 -44.70 -2.94
CA PRO A 313 23.03 -44.41 -1.55
C PRO A 313 24.55 -44.24 -1.34
N GLY A 314 24.95 -43.09 -0.80
CA GLY A 314 26.36 -42.85 -0.46
C GLY A 314 26.77 -43.42 0.91
N PRO A 315 28.08 -43.42 1.23
CA PRO A 315 28.62 -44.04 2.43
C PRO A 315 28.63 -43.14 3.68
N LEU A 316 28.34 -41.84 3.57
CA LEU A 316 28.43 -40.88 4.66
C LEU A 316 27.28 -41.05 5.67
N PRO A 317 27.46 -40.55 6.92
CA PRO A 317 26.38 -40.44 7.90
C PRO A 317 25.16 -39.72 7.33
N LYS A 318 23.97 -40.11 7.79
CA LYS A 318 22.69 -39.60 7.27
C LYS A 318 21.83 -39.00 8.35
N THR A 319 21.06 -37.97 7.98
CA THR A 319 20.00 -37.39 8.82
C THR A 319 18.78 -38.33 8.87
N GLN A 320 17.74 -37.96 9.64
CA GLN A 320 16.47 -38.71 9.67
C GLN A 320 15.73 -38.72 8.31
N MET A 321 16.10 -37.80 7.39
CA MET A 321 15.62 -37.79 6.01
C MET A 321 16.33 -38.81 5.11
N GLY A 322 17.41 -39.45 5.60
CA GLY A 322 18.29 -40.28 4.79
C GLY A 322 19.30 -39.48 3.95
N TRP A 323 19.42 -38.18 4.18
CA TRP A 323 20.34 -37.30 3.44
C TRP A 323 21.75 -37.37 4.01
N GLU A 324 22.77 -37.46 3.15
CA GLU A 324 24.16 -37.47 3.57
C GLU A 324 24.58 -36.13 4.19
N ILE A 325 25.35 -36.21 5.27
CA ILE A 325 25.95 -35.04 5.93
C ILE A 325 27.30 -34.76 5.27
N GLU A 326 27.32 -33.83 4.30
CA GLU A 326 28.53 -33.42 3.59
C GLU A 326 28.71 -31.89 3.63
N PRO A 327 29.37 -31.35 4.67
CA PRO A 327 29.48 -29.91 4.85
C PRO A 327 30.38 -29.24 3.80
N THR A 328 31.38 -29.95 3.24
CA THR A 328 32.34 -29.31 2.31
C THR A 328 31.71 -28.92 0.97
N ALA A 329 30.61 -29.55 0.59
CA ALA A 329 29.83 -29.15 -0.58
C ALA A 329 29.17 -27.78 -0.42
N LEU A 330 28.85 -27.35 0.81
CA LEU A 330 28.37 -25.98 1.06
C LEU A 330 29.45 -24.95 0.68
N THR A 331 30.69 -25.14 1.12
CA THR A 331 31.82 -24.27 0.71
C THR A 331 31.94 -24.22 -0.80
N ARG A 332 31.91 -25.38 -1.47
CA ARG A 332 32.00 -25.45 -2.93
C ARG A 332 30.87 -24.70 -3.63
N PHE A 333 29.63 -24.79 -3.14
CA PHE A 333 28.51 -24.05 -3.72
C PHE A 333 28.61 -22.54 -3.49
N LEU A 334 29.03 -22.11 -2.30
CA LEU A 334 29.25 -20.69 -2.02
C LEU A 334 30.33 -20.11 -2.94
N THR A 335 31.46 -20.82 -3.10
CA THR A 335 32.54 -20.44 -4.01
C THR A 335 32.06 -20.44 -5.47
N ARG A 336 31.31 -21.47 -5.89
CA ARG A 336 30.74 -21.56 -7.24
C ARG A 336 29.76 -20.43 -7.54
N ALA A 337 28.86 -20.11 -6.62
CA ALA A 337 27.88 -19.05 -6.77
C ALA A 337 28.58 -17.70 -7.09
N LYS A 338 29.61 -17.35 -6.31
CA LYS A 338 30.46 -16.18 -6.58
C LYS A 338 31.11 -16.24 -7.96
N GLN A 339 31.81 -17.33 -8.26
CA GLN A 339 32.68 -17.42 -9.44
C GLN A 339 31.91 -17.48 -10.76
N GLU A 340 30.74 -18.13 -10.78
CA GLU A 340 30.02 -18.44 -12.02
C GLU A 340 28.76 -17.59 -12.24
N TYR A 341 28.22 -16.92 -11.21
CA TYR A 341 26.91 -16.27 -11.29
C TYR A 341 26.87 -14.87 -10.66
N THR A 342 27.21 -14.75 -9.37
CA THR A 342 26.85 -13.56 -8.58
C THR A 342 27.94 -12.50 -8.54
N GLY A 343 29.19 -12.86 -8.84
CA GLY A 343 30.35 -12.00 -8.59
C GLY A 343 30.40 -11.57 -7.12
N ASP A 344 30.52 -10.25 -6.89
CA ASP A 344 30.62 -9.68 -5.54
C ASP A 344 29.27 -9.40 -4.87
N LEU A 345 28.14 -9.80 -5.48
CA LEU A 345 26.84 -9.68 -4.82
C LEU A 345 26.83 -10.47 -3.50
N PRO A 346 26.21 -9.94 -2.44
CA PRO A 346 26.01 -10.66 -1.18
C PRO A 346 25.38 -12.04 -1.37
N ILE A 347 25.92 -13.04 -0.68
CA ILE A 347 25.38 -14.39 -0.63
C ILE A 347 24.88 -14.70 0.77
N TYR A 348 23.71 -15.30 0.89
CA TYR A 348 23.14 -15.75 2.16
C TYR A 348 22.88 -17.26 2.11
N VAL A 349 23.24 -17.99 3.16
CA VAL A 349 22.67 -19.32 3.37
C VAL A 349 21.28 -19.12 3.96
N THR A 350 20.25 -19.20 3.14
CA THR A 350 18.87 -18.85 3.50
C THR A 350 18.11 -20.00 4.17
N GLU A 351 18.62 -21.22 4.03
CA GLU A 351 18.25 -22.39 4.81
C GLU A 351 19.43 -23.38 4.91
N ASN A 352 19.69 -23.87 6.12
CA ASN A 352 20.47 -25.07 6.38
C ASN A 352 20.06 -25.68 7.72
N GLY A 353 19.97 -27.00 7.79
CA GLY A 353 19.55 -27.71 9.00
C GLY A 353 19.41 -29.21 8.78
N MET A 354 18.93 -29.93 9.80
CA MET A 354 18.71 -31.36 9.70
C MET A 354 17.48 -31.84 10.48
N ALA A 355 16.79 -32.84 9.91
CA ALA A 355 15.83 -33.64 10.64
C ALA A 355 16.58 -34.59 11.60
N SER A 356 16.14 -34.62 12.85
CA SER A 356 16.65 -35.52 13.89
C SER A 356 15.48 -36.23 14.57
N PRO A 357 15.62 -37.53 14.90
CA PRO A 357 14.65 -38.21 15.75
C PRO A 357 14.72 -37.73 17.21
N GLU A 358 15.80 -37.05 17.62
CA GLU A 358 15.97 -36.55 18.99
C GLU A 358 15.14 -35.29 19.23
N ARG A 359 14.26 -35.35 20.24
CA ARG A 359 13.29 -34.26 20.53
C ARG A 359 13.80 -33.20 21.51
N GLN A 360 14.75 -33.53 22.38
CA GLN A 360 15.21 -32.62 23.45
C GLN A 360 16.73 -32.49 23.53
N GLN A 361 17.46 -33.61 23.51
CA GLN A 361 18.93 -33.66 23.58
C GLN A 361 19.52 -33.99 22.19
N ASP A 362 19.38 -33.05 21.27
CA ASP A 362 19.72 -33.16 19.86
C ASP A 362 21.18 -32.77 19.56
N GLU A 363 22.13 -33.48 20.16
CA GLU A 363 23.57 -33.27 19.97
C GLU A 363 24.01 -33.49 18.52
N ASP A 364 23.33 -34.38 17.79
CA ASP A 364 23.54 -34.59 16.36
C ASP A 364 23.27 -33.33 15.53
N ARG A 365 22.22 -32.58 15.86
CA ARG A 365 21.92 -31.28 15.25
C ARG A 365 22.99 -30.25 15.58
N ILE A 366 23.48 -30.23 16.82
CA ILE A 366 24.60 -29.35 17.22
C ILE A 366 25.85 -29.66 16.38
N ASP A 367 26.18 -30.93 16.21
CA ASP A 367 27.34 -31.37 15.41
C ASP A 367 27.17 -31.06 13.92
N TYR A 368 25.96 -31.21 13.37
CA TYR A 368 25.66 -30.80 12.00
C TYR A 368 25.86 -29.30 11.79
N LEU A 369 25.29 -28.47 12.67
CA LEU A 369 25.42 -27.01 12.58
C LEU A 369 26.87 -26.55 12.72
N ASN A 370 27.64 -27.13 13.65
CA ASN A 370 29.07 -26.85 13.77
C ASN A 370 29.82 -27.13 12.46
N GLN A 371 29.55 -28.27 11.82
CA GLN A 371 30.21 -28.66 10.58
C GLN A 371 29.89 -27.71 9.42
N HIS A 372 28.65 -27.25 9.31
CA HIS A 372 28.24 -26.36 8.22
C HIS A 372 28.65 -24.90 8.47
N LEU A 373 28.65 -24.42 9.71
CA LEU A 373 29.23 -23.12 10.05
C LEU A 373 30.74 -23.08 9.76
N LYS A 374 31.46 -24.18 10.01
CA LYS A 374 32.87 -24.31 9.60
C LYS A 374 33.03 -24.21 8.08
N ALA A 375 32.12 -24.80 7.32
CA ALA A 375 32.14 -24.72 5.85
C ALA A 375 31.89 -23.29 5.35
N VAL A 376 31.02 -22.53 6.03
CA VAL A 376 30.82 -21.10 5.76
C VAL A 376 32.09 -20.30 6.06
N GLN A 377 32.77 -20.56 7.17
CA GLN A 377 34.06 -19.93 7.46
C GLN A 377 35.11 -20.20 6.39
N ALA A 378 35.20 -21.45 5.91
CA ALA A 378 36.12 -21.77 4.81
C ALA A 378 35.80 -20.97 3.53
N ALA A 379 34.54 -20.69 3.23
CA ALA A 379 34.16 -19.83 2.11
C ALA A 379 34.53 -18.36 2.36
N LEU A 380 34.36 -17.87 3.60
CA LEU A 380 34.79 -16.52 4.00
C LEU A 380 36.31 -16.34 3.88
N ASP A 381 37.09 -17.36 4.24
CA ASP A 381 38.55 -17.39 4.08
C ASP A 381 38.98 -17.36 2.59
N GLU A 382 38.08 -17.73 1.66
CA GLU A 382 38.23 -17.62 0.20
C GLU A 382 37.63 -16.31 -0.37
N ASP A 383 37.42 -15.31 0.48
CA ASP A 383 36.83 -14.01 0.15
C ASP A 383 35.41 -14.10 -0.46
N VAL A 384 34.67 -15.18 -0.24
CA VAL A 384 33.27 -15.28 -0.72
C VAL A 384 32.41 -14.29 0.10
N PRO A 385 31.56 -13.45 -0.54
CA PRO A 385 30.80 -12.40 0.14
C PRO A 385 29.58 -12.96 0.90
N VAL A 386 29.79 -13.95 1.78
CA VAL A 386 28.73 -14.54 2.60
C VAL A 386 28.35 -13.57 3.72
N LYS A 387 27.07 -13.17 3.75
CA LYS A 387 26.56 -12.13 4.67
C LYS A 387 25.60 -12.65 5.74
N GLY A 388 25.20 -13.92 5.68
CA GLY A 388 24.42 -14.50 6.76
C GLY A 388 24.12 -15.98 6.60
N TYR A 389 23.60 -16.55 7.69
CA TYR A 389 23.25 -17.96 7.80
C TYR A 389 21.94 -18.12 8.57
N PHE A 390 20.96 -18.74 7.91
CA PHE A 390 19.60 -18.94 8.39
C PHE A 390 19.37 -20.41 8.66
N ILE A 391 19.02 -20.73 9.90
CA ILE A 391 18.78 -22.11 10.32
C ILE A 391 17.36 -22.51 9.95
N TRP A 392 17.25 -23.63 9.23
CA TRP A 392 15.98 -24.34 9.04
C TRP A 392 15.83 -25.40 10.13
N SER A 393 14.91 -25.27 11.09
CA SER A 393 13.89 -24.21 11.25
C SER A 393 13.82 -23.71 12.69
N LEU A 394 13.06 -22.63 12.93
CA LEU A 394 12.76 -22.20 14.30
C LEU A 394 11.97 -23.29 15.06
N LEU A 395 10.84 -23.71 14.49
CA LEU A 395 9.90 -24.66 15.09
C LEU A 395 9.92 -25.98 14.31
N ASP A 396 9.72 -27.10 15.03
CA ASP A 396 9.21 -28.32 14.39
C ASP A 396 7.87 -28.00 13.74
N ASN A 397 7.68 -28.48 12.52
CA ASN A 397 6.60 -28.04 11.65
C ASN A 397 6.07 -29.19 10.77
N TYR A 398 5.11 -28.90 9.91
CA TYR A 398 4.61 -29.85 8.91
C TYR A 398 5.63 -30.01 7.78
N GLU A 399 6.35 -31.13 7.70
CA GLU A 399 7.37 -31.40 6.69
C GLU A 399 6.74 -31.98 5.41
N TRP A 400 5.85 -31.20 4.79
CA TRP A 400 5.31 -31.47 3.45
C TRP A 400 4.74 -32.89 3.33
N ALA A 401 5.18 -33.68 2.34
CA ALA A 401 4.72 -35.06 2.13
C ALA A 401 5.03 -36.01 3.30
N PHE A 402 5.96 -35.65 4.20
CA PHE A 402 6.31 -36.44 5.39
C PHE A 402 5.48 -36.10 6.63
N GLY A 403 4.59 -35.10 6.55
CA GLY A 403 3.76 -34.68 7.68
C GLY A 403 4.61 -34.23 8.88
N TYR A 404 4.15 -34.53 10.10
CA TYR A 404 4.76 -34.04 11.35
C TYR A 404 5.85 -34.96 11.93
N GLU A 405 6.26 -36.02 11.20
CA GLU A 405 7.24 -36.99 11.71
C GLU A 405 8.67 -36.44 11.70
N LYS A 406 9.02 -35.66 10.66
CA LYS A 406 10.38 -35.17 10.44
C LYS A 406 10.53 -33.82 11.12
N ARG A 407 11.49 -33.74 12.05
CA ARG A 407 11.63 -32.61 12.98
C ARG A 407 12.92 -31.85 12.72
N PHE A 408 12.81 -30.69 12.08
CA PHE A 408 13.94 -29.79 11.78
C PHE A 408 14.15 -28.68 12.82
N GLY A 409 13.16 -28.42 13.66
CA GLY A 409 13.13 -27.25 14.52
C GLY A 409 14.20 -27.25 15.60
N LEU A 410 14.70 -26.06 15.90
CA LEU A 410 15.44 -25.76 17.13
C LEU A 410 14.54 -25.85 18.38
N VAL A 411 13.23 -25.70 18.18
CA VAL A 411 12.21 -25.76 19.22
C VAL A 411 11.25 -26.90 18.90
N ASP A 412 11.11 -27.83 19.82
CA ASP A 412 10.12 -28.91 19.72
C ASP A 412 8.72 -28.32 19.85
N VAL A 413 7.80 -28.77 19.00
CA VAL A 413 6.38 -28.48 19.11
C VAL A 413 5.66 -29.79 19.41
N ASP A 414 4.93 -29.80 20.52
CA ASP A 414 3.93 -30.82 20.79
C ASP A 414 2.68 -30.48 19.97
N PHE A 415 2.37 -31.26 18.94
CA PHE A 415 1.26 -30.96 18.03
C PHE A 415 -0.13 -31.24 18.64
N GLU A 416 -0.20 -31.88 19.81
CA GLU A 416 -1.47 -32.05 20.54
C GLU A 416 -1.75 -30.87 21.47
N THR A 417 -0.73 -30.39 22.20
CA THR A 417 -0.87 -29.30 23.19
C THR A 417 -0.47 -27.92 22.67
N LEU A 418 0.26 -27.89 21.55
CA LEU A 418 0.89 -26.72 20.94
C LEU A 418 1.96 -26.06 21.83
N GLU A 419 2.47 -26.77 22.83
CA GLU A 419 3.59 -26.32 23.66
C GLU A 419 4.89 -26.22 22.85
N ARG A 420 5.68 -25.17 23.08
CA ARG A 420 7.01 -24.95 22.49
C ARG A 420 8.08 -25.26 23.53
N THR A 421 8.95 -26.23 23.25
CA THR A 421 10.06 -26.59 24.14
C THR A 421 11.41 -26.43 23.43
N PRO A 422 12.24 -25.46 23.84
CA PRO A 422 13.57 -25.28 23.23
C PRO A 422 14.49 -26.48 23.42
N LYS A 423 15.08 -26.98 22.34
CA LYS A 423 15.99 -28.15 22.35
C LYS A 423 17.40 -27.77 22.81
N ALA A 424 18.28 -28.76 23.00
CA ALA A 424 19.68 -28.53 23.33
C ALA A 424 20.38 -27.65 22.27
N SER A 425 20.07 -27.85 20.99
CA SER A 425 20.57 -27.02 19.88
C SER A 425 20.18 -25.55 19.99
N TYR A 426 18.93 -25.23 20.33
CA TYR A 426 18.48 -23.86 20.59
C TYR A 426 19.28 -23.22 21.73
N ASN A 427 19.40 -23.93 22.85
CA ASN A 427 20.09 -23.40 24.03
C ASN A 427 21.59 -23.17 23.73
N ALA A 428 22.22 -24.10 22.99
CA ALA A 428 23.60 -23.96 22.57
C ALA A 428 23.80 -22.75 21.63
N LEU A 429 22.88 -22.49 20.70
CA LEU A 429 22.89 -21.30 19.84
C LEU A 429 22.69 -20.03 20.64
N LYS A 430 21.68 -19.99 21.53
CA LYS A 430 21.44 -18.87 22.43
C LYS A 430 22.69 -18.48 23.21
N THR A 431 23.41 -19.45 23.77
CA THR A 431 24.67 -19.17 24.49
C THR A 431 25.73 -18.50 23.61
N VAL A 432 25.93 -18.98 22.38
CA VAL A 432 27.02 -18.49 21.51
C VAL A 432 26.68 -17.23 20.73
N LEU A 433 25.39 -16.93 20.54
CA LEU A 433 24.91 -15.74 19.83
C LEU A 433 24.71 -14.53 20.77
N THR A 434 24.36 -14.76 22.04
CA THR A 434 24.16 -13.69 23.04
C THR A 434 25.46 -13.27 23.75
N GLY A 435 26.53 -14.08 23.71
CA GLY A 435 27.81 -13.80 24.36
C GLY A 435 28.75 -12.81 23.66
N GLY A 436 28.36 -12.25 22.51
CA GLY A 436 29.16 -11.33 21.69
C GLY A 436 28.52 -9.94 21.54
N THR A 437 29.22 -9.00 20.90
CA THR A 437 28.64 -7.69 20.55
C THR A 437 27.56 -7.90 19.50
N VAL A 438 26.30 -7.55 19.81
CA VAL A 438 25.19 -7.55 18.85
C VAL A 438 25.58 -6.69 17.66
N SER A 439 25.25 -7.13 16.44
CA SER A 439 25.42 -6.30 15.25
C SER A 439 24.77 -4.94 15.53
N LEU A 440 25.50 -3.83 15.32
CA LEU A 440 24.87 -2.51 15.37
C LEU A 440 23.60 -2.59 14.50
N PRO A 441 22.46 -2.02 14.93
CA PRO A 441 21.28 -2.02 14.08
C PRO A 441 21.65 -1.33 12.77
N LEU A 442 21.96 -2.12 11.74
CA LEU A 442 21.92 -1.67 10.35
C LEU A 442 20.53 -1.07 10.20
N ALA A 443 20.49 0.21 9.82
CA ALA A 443 19.25 0.87 9.47
C ALA A 443 18.46 -0.08 8.55
N GLN A 444 17.16 -0.23 8.83
CA GLN A 444 16.28 -0.84 7.84
C GLN A 444 16.62 -0.20 6.49
N PRO A 445 16.84 -0.99 5.42
CA PRO A 445 17.05 -0.40 4.11
C PRO A 445 15.90 0.57 3.89
N ALA A 446 16.23 1.77 3.41
CA ALA A 446 15.22 2.77 3.12
C ALA A 446 14.39 2.23 1.95
N GLY A 447 13.39 1.39 2.25
CA GLY A 447 12.26 1.14 1.40
C GLY A 447 11.49 2.45 1.36
N ALA A 448 11.91 3.36 0.50
CA ALA A 448 11.13 4.55 0.22
C ALA A 448 9.94 4.11 -0.65
N ILE A 449 8.93 3.50 -0.02
CA ILE A 449 7.57 3.66 -0.53
C ILE A 449 7.00 4.80 0.28
N ARG A 450 7.00 5.98 -0.33
CA ARG A 450 6.37 7.17 0.25
C ARG A 450 4.96 6.79 0.67
N ALA A 451 4.54 7.22 1.86
CA ALA A 451 3.16 7.07 2.33
C ALA A 451 2.19 7.31 1.19
N HIS A 452 1.21 6.41 1.00
CA HIS A 452 0.15 6.59 0.00
C HIS A 452 -0.33 8.03 0.03
N TRP A 453 -0.15 8.73 -1.09
CA TRP A 453 -0.47 10.15 -1.16
C TRP A 453 -1.70 10.38 -2.02
N ASN A 454 -2.49 11.38 -1.65
CA ASN A 454 -3.61 11.88 -2.43
C ASN A 454 -3.26 13.29 -2.92
N LEU A 455 -3.81 13.67 -4.06
CA LEU A 455 -3.71 15.02 -4.58
C LEU A 455 -5.06 15.72 -4.39
N VAL A 456 -5.05 16.87 -3.74
CA VAL A 456 -6.24 17.71 -3.59
C VAL A 456 -6.02 19.04 -4.28
N ALA A 457 -7.04 19.57 -4.94
CA ALA A 457 -6.92 20.82 -5.69
C ALA A 457 -8.06 21.79 -5.40
N ASP A 458 -7.72 23.08 -5.33
CA ASP A 458 -8.64 24.20 -5.23
C ASP A 458 -8.38 25.16 -6.42
N ILE A 459 -9.29 25.12 -7.39
CA ILE A 459 -9.15 25.73 -8.72
C ILE A 459 -10.02 26.99 -8.79
N GLY A 460 -9.38 28.14 -8.64
CA GLY A 460 -10.01 29.45 -8.84
C GLY A 460 -9.95 29.93 -10.29
N GLY A 461 -10.53 31.10 -10.56
CA GLY A 461 -10.50 31.70 -11.91
C GLY A 461 -9.14 32.22 -12.37
N THR A 462 -8.22 32.52 -11.43
CA THR A 462 -6.87 33.04 -11.75
C THR A 462 -5.75 32.17 -11.21
N ASN A 463 -5.95 31.52 -10.06
CA ASN A 463 -4.95 30.68 -9.44
C ASN A 463 -5.55 29.33 -9.04
N THR A 464 -4.76 28.29 -9.20
CA THR A 464 -4.99 26.94 -8.72
C THR A 464 -4.03 26.64 -7.57
N ARG A 465 -4.51 25.97 -6.53
CA ARG A 465 -3.69 25.39 -5.47
C ARG A 465 -3.75 23.86 -5.59
N LEU A 466 -2.59 23.21 -5.59
CA LEU A 466 -2.46 21.74 -5.57
C LEU A 466 -1.78 21.33 -4.27
N GLY A 467 -2.43 20.45 -3.51
CA GLY A 467 -1.98 19.93 -2.24
C GLY A 467 -1.63 18.45 -2.32
N VAL A 468 -0.55 18.07 -1.66
CA VAL A 468 -0.11 16.69 -1.47
C VAL A 468 -0.56 16.28 -0.07
N VAL A 469 -1.30 15.18 0.02
CA VAL A 469 -1.80 14.66 1.29
C VAL A 469 -1.20 13.30 1.53
N SER A 470 -0.45 13.13 2.61
CA SER A 470 0.07 11.83 3.06
C SER A 470 -0.46 11.55 4.47
N ASP A 471 -0.90 10.32 4.72
CA ASP A 471 -1.51 9.89 5.99
C ASP A 471 -2.66 10.81 6.45
N GLY A 472 -3.48 11.26 5.48
CA GLY A 472 -4.62 12.15 5.71
C GLY A 472 -4.26 13.60 6.06
N LYS A 473 -2.98 13.97 6.08
CA LYS A 473 -2.49 15.32 6.38
C LYS A 473 -1.88 15.98 5.15
N LEU A 474 -2.14 17.27 4.98
CA LEU A 474 -1.51 18.09 3.94
C LEU A 474 -0.01 18.23 4.24
N THR A 475 0.85 17.70 3.36
CA THR A 475 2.31 17.69 3.50
C THR A 475 3.03 18.67 2.58
N ASP A 476 2.41 19.02 1.45
CA ASP A 476 2.89 20.07 0.54
C ASP A 476 1.69 20.82 -0.06
N LEU A 477 1.88 22.10 -0.37
CA LEU A 477 0.87 22.95 -1.00
C LEU A 477 1.53 23.93 -1.96
N ARG A 478 1.12 23.85 -3.22
CA ARG A 478 1.72 24.62 -4.31
C ARG A 478 0.66 25.45 -5.03
N LYS A 479 1.10 26.57 -5.59
CA LYS A 479 0.23 27.51 -6.27
C LYS A 479 0.67 27.69 -7.72
N TYR A 480 -0.29 27.55 -8.62
CA TYR A 480 -0.12 27.66 -10.07
C TYR A 480 -1.11 28.69 -10.63
N PRO A 481 -0.81 29.35 -11.77
CA PRO A 481 -1.84 30.02 -12.55
C PRO A 481 -2.89 29.00 -13.03
N THR A 482 -4.18 29.37 -13.07
CA THR A 482 -5.21 28.47 -13.62
C THR A 482 -5.02 28.25 -15.12
N GLY A 483 -4.70 29.31 -15.86
CA GLY A 483 -4.33 29.24 -17.27
C GLY A 483 -5.40 28.58 -18.15
N THR A 484 -4.92 27.94 -19.21
CA THR A 484 -5.67 27.10 -20.13
C THR A 484 -5.78 25.66 -19.61
N LEU A 485 -6.72 24.87 -20.13
CA LEU A 485 -6.86 23.46 -19.74
C LEU A 485 -5.56 22.65 -19.85
N PRO A 486 -4.76 22.75 -20.95
CA PRO A 486 -3.48 22.05 -21.02
C PRO A 486 -2.47 22.48 -19.95
N GLU A 487 -2.38 23.77 -19.63
CA GLU A 487 -1.49 24.28 -18.57
C GLU A 487 -1.92 23.77 -17.19
N LEU A 488 -3.23 23.70 -16.96
CA LEU A 488 -3.77 23.16 -15.72
C LEU A 488 -3.46 21.67 -15.57
N LEU A 489 -3.71 20.86 -16.61
CA LEU A 489 -3.39 19.43 -16.61
C LEU A 489 -1.90 19.16 -16.48
N GLU A 490 -1.05 19.99 -17.09
CA GLU A 490 0.40 19.91 -16.93
C GLU A 490 0.82 20.16 -15.47
N ALA A 491 0.15 21.06 -14.75
CA ALA A 491 0.45 21.27 -13.32
C ALA A 491 0.15 20.01 -12.47
N PHE A 492 -0.93 19.28 -12.77
CA PHE A 492 -1.22 17.98 -12.13
C PHE A 492 -0.17 16.93 -12.48
N HIS A 493 0.18 16.83 -13.77
CA HIS A 493 1.18 15.90 -14.30
C HIS A 493 2.56 16.13 -13.67
N SER A 494 3.04 17.38 -13.72
CA SER A 494 4.33 17.79 -13.18
C SER A 494 4.43 17.53 -11.66
N LEU A 495 3.38 17.80 -10.88
CA LEU A 495 3.39 17.50 -9.44
C LEU A 495 3.49 16.00 -9.17
N ARG A 496 2.77 15.16 -9.93
CA ARG A 496 2.89 13.70 -9.83
C ARG A 496 4.31 13.24 -10.17
N ASP A 497 4.87 13.73 -11.27
CA ASP A 497 6.21 13.34 -11.73
C ASP A 497 7.30 13.73 -10.73
N GLU A 498 7.19 14.90 -10.10
CA GLU A 498 8.11 15.33 -9.04
C GLU A 498 8.03 14.44 -7.79
N ILE A 499 6.84 13.90 -7.47
CA ILE A 499 6.69 12.95 -6.36
C ILE A 499 7.19 11.56 -6.74
N GLY A 500 7.10 11.19 -8.01
CA GLY A 500 7.68 9.97 -8.56
C GLY A 500 6.80 8.72 -8.41
N THR A 501 5.59 8.86 -7.90
CA THR A 501 4.57 7.80 -7.84
C THR A 501 3.18 8.37 -8.08
N ASP A 502 2.26 7.56 -8.60
CA ASP A 502 0.89 7.98 -8.86
C ASP A 502 0.11 8.17 -7.53
N PRO A 503 -0.71 9.23 -7.38
CA PRO A 503 -1.54 9.41 -6.20
C PRO A 503 -2.65 8.36 -6.17
N ARG A 504 -3.02 7.90 -4.98
CA ARG A 504 -4.15 6.97 -4.81
C ARG A 504 -5.47 7.60 -5.28
N ALA A 505 -5.69 8.86 -4.91
CA ALA A 505 -6.86 9.62 -5.33
C ALA A 505 -6.53 11.07 -5.67
N VAL A 506 -7.31 11.64 -6.58
CA VAL A 506 -7.31 13.06 -6.91
C VAL A 506 -8.69 13.66 -6.65
N VAL A 507 -8.77 14.75 -5.89
CA VAL A 507 -10.01 15.53 -5.70
C VAL A 507 -9.78 16.96 -6.15
N ALA A 508 -10.44 17.36 -7.24
CA ALA A 508 -10.36 18.70 -7.80
C ALA A 508 -11.64 19.50 -7.51
N ALA A 509 -11.53 20.49 -6.63
CA ALA A 509 -12.60 21.43 -6.33
C ALA A 509 -12.46 22.70 -7.19
N GLY A 510 -13.54 23.17 -7.80
CA GLY A 510 -13.51 24.41 -8.59
C GLY A 510 -14.82 25.18 -8.61
N ALA A 511 -14.76 26.44 -9.06
CA ALA A 511 -15.90 27.34 -9.08
C ALA A 511 -16.77 27.13 -10.34
N GLY A 512 -17.88 26.42 -10.16
CA GLY A 512 -18.93 26.25 -11.17
C GLY A 512 -19.67 24.91 -11.07
N PRO A 513 -20.66 24.68 -11.94
CA PRO A 513 -21.48 23.48 -11.88
C PRO A 513 -20.71 22.24 -12.32
N VAL A 514 -20.98 21.13 -11.64
CA VAL A 514 -20.48 19.79 -12.02
C VAL A 514 -21.61 19.04 -12.71
N LYS A 515 -21.36 18.60 -13.94
CA LYS A 515 -22.30 17.80 -14.74
C LYS A 515 -21.57 16.67 -15.43
N ASP A 516 -22.08 15.45 -15.30
CA ASP A 516 -21.55 14.25 -15.96
C ASP A 516 -20.01 14.08 -15.77
N GLY A 517 -19.52 14.29 -14.54
CA GLY A 517 -18.10 14.18 -14.19
C GLY A 517 -17.21 15.28 -14.80
N THR A 518 -17.80 16.41 -15.19
CA THR A 518 -17.06 17.56 -15.72
C THR A 518 -17.44 18.80 -14.94
N ILE A 519 -16.44 19.56 -14.48
CA ILE A 519 -16.66 20.87 -13.89
C ILE A 519 -16.53 21.96 -14.96
N GLN A 520 -17.54 22.84 -15.05
CA GLN A 520 -17.49 24.01 -15.92
C GLN A 520 -17.01 25.21 -15.10
N LEU A 521 -15.76 25.63 -15.28
CA LEU A 521 -15.20 26.75 -14.51
C LEU A 521 -15.70 28.07 -15.08
N THR A 522 -16.78 28.61 -14.51
CA THR A 522 -17.50 29.78 -15.02
C THR A 522 -16.59 31.00 -15.21
N ASN A 523 -15.67 31.23 -14.26
CA ASN A 523 -14.76 32.38 -14.29
C ASN A 523 -13.51 32.18 -15.16
N ALA A 524 -13.18 30.94 -15.51
CA ALA A 524 -12.02 30.61 -16.35
C ALA A 524 -12.42 30.24 -17.80
N HIS A 525 -13.72 30.11 -18.06
CA HIS A 525 -14.30 29.69 -19.35
C HIS A 525 -13.68 28.39 -19.88
N LEU A 526 -13.48 27.40 -19.01
CA LEU A 526 -12.93 26.09 -19.37
C LEU A 526 -13.71 24.95 -18.70
N ASP A 527 -13.84 23.84 -19.42
CA ASP A 527 -14.39 22.59 -18.90
C ASP A 527 -13.23 21.69 -18.47
N LEU A 528 -13.31 21.12 -17.26
CA LEU A 528 -12.32 20.22 -16.71
C LEU A 528 -12.96 18.85 -16.43
N PRO A 529 -12.78 17.86 -17.33
CA PRO A 529 -13.30 16.52 -17.15
C PRO A 529 -12.48 15.73 -16.13
N GLU A 530 -13.16 14.99 -15.26
CA GLU A 530 -12.56 14.05 -14.30
C GLU A 530 -11.60 13.06 -14.98
N ARG A 531 -12.02 12.52 -16.13
CA ARG A 531 -11.22 11.55 -16.91
C ARG A 531 -9.87 12.11 -17.37
N ASP A 532 -9.78 13.41 -17.62
CA ASP A 532 -8.55 14.02 -18.14
C ASP A 532 -7.54 14.19 -17.00
N ILE A 533 -8.01 14.56 -15.82
CA ILE A 533 -7.20 14.57 -14.58
C ILE A 533 -6.71 13.15 -14.26
N GLY A 534 -7.60 12.15 -14.29
CA GLY A 534 -7.23 10.76 -14.01
C GLY A 534 -6.16 10.24 -14.98
N ARG A 535 -6.28 10.58 -16.27
CA ARG A 535 -5.28 10.21 -17.28
C ARG A 535 -3.91 10.82 -17.02
N VAL A 536 -3.82 12.11 -16.69
CA VAL A 536 -2.52 12.77 -16.51
C VAL A 536 -1.87 12.47 -15.16
N THR A 537 -2.64 12.05 -14.17
CA THR A 537 -2.12 11.71 -12.84
C THR A 537 -1.90 10.22 -12.62
N GLY A 538 -2.54 9.34 -13.37
CA GLY A 538 -2.50 7.89 -13.12
C GLY A 538 -3.34 7.45 -11.92
N ALA A 539 -4.14 8.35 -11.33
CA ALA A 539 -4.85 8.08 -10.09
C ALA A 539 -5.92 6.99 -10.23
N GLN A 540 -6.00 6.11 -9.24
CA GLN A 540 -7.02 5.04 -9.18
C GLN A 540 -8.44 5.61 -9.03
N HIS A 541 -8.56 6.70 -8.27
CA HIS A 541 -9.82 7.42 -8.05
C HIS A 541 -9.64 8.89 -8.39
N THR A 542 -10.55 9.44 -9.18
CA THR A 542 -10.55 10.88 -9.50
C THR A 542 -11.94 11.42 -9.24
N TYR A 543 -12.02 12.62 -8.65
CA TYR A 543 -13.28 13.29 -8.37
C TYR A 543 -13.17 14.76 -8.75
N VAL A 544 -14.16 15.26 -9.47
CA VAL A 544 -14.37 16.71 -9.63
C VAL A 544 -15.56 17.14 -8.79
N ILE A 545 -15.39 18.17 -7.97
CA ILE A 545 -16.42 18.69 -7.08
C ILE A 545 -16.53 20.21 -7.22
N ASN A 546 -17.70 20.75 -6.89
CA ASN A 546 -17.87 22.20 -6.80
C ASN A 546 -17.12 22.75 -5.55
N ASP A 547 -16.62 23.97 -5.63
CA ASP A 547 -15.84 24.64 -4.57
C ASP A 547 -16.62 24.80 -3.26
N PHE A 548 -17.93 25.01 -3.31
CA PHE A 548 -18.79 25.03 -2.12
C PHE A 548 -19.17 23.63 -1.61
N THR A 549 -18.98 22.60 -2.43
CA THR A 549 -18.94 21.21 -1.93
C THR A 549 -17.71 21.02 -1.05
N ALA A 550 -16.54 21.50 -1.49
CA ALA A 550 -15.34 21.49 -0.67
C ALA A 550 -15.51 22.37 0.58
N ALA A 551 -16.06 23.58 0.46
CA ALA A 551 -16.33 24.45 1.62
C ALA A 551 -17.29 23.79 2.64
N ALA A 552 -18.29 23.03 2.18
CA ALA A 552 -19.13 22.24 3.07
C ALA A 552 -18.31 21.17 3.81
N TRP A 553 -17.46 20.40 3.10
CA TRP A 553 -16.57 19.40 3.72
C TRP A 553 -15.49 19.98 4.63
N SER A 554 -15.09 21.23 4.44
CA SER A 554 -14.09 21.87 5.30
C SER A 554 -14.60 22.04 6.73
N VAL A 555 -15.93 22.14 6.91
CA VAL A 555 -16.56 22.19 8.22
C VAL A 555 -17.05 20.82 8.69
N ALA A 556 -16.62 19.70 8.11
CA ALA A 556 -17.05 18.37 8.57
C ALA A 556 -16.45 17.99 9.94
N GLU A 557 -15.17 18.32 10.14
CA GLU A 557 -14.35 17.98 11.32
C GLU A 557 -14.00 19.24 12.17
N ILE A 558 -14.63 20.39 11.89
CA ILE A 558 -14.29 21.67 12.54
C ILE A 558 -14.57 21.67 14.04
N SER A 559 -13.62 22.21 14.82
CA SER A 559 -13.71 22.34 16.27
C SER A 559 -13.99 23.76 16.75
N GLY A 560 -14.33 23.93 18.04
CA GLY A 560 -14.68 25.21 18.64
C GLY A 560 -13.58 26.29 18.61
N ASP A 561 -12.31 25.91 18.54
CA ASP A 561 -11.18 26.82 18.39
C ASP A 561 -10.96 27.31 16.94
N GLU A 562 -11.66 26.70 15.98
CA GLU A 562 -11.61 27.06 14.55
C GLU A 562 -12.82 27.91 14.13
N VAL A 563 -13.62 28.40 15.08
CA VAL A 563 -14.78 29.25 14.81
C VAL A 563 -14.90 30.43 15.75
N GLU A 564 -15.39 31.56 15.22
CA GLU A 564 -15.95 32.65 16.03
C GLU A 564 -17.45 32.42 16.21
N VAL A 565 -17.89 32.36 17.47
CA VAL A 565 -19.29 32.09 17.83
C VAL A 565 -20.10 33.37 17.79
N LEU A 566 -21.07 33.45 16.89
CA LEU A 566 -22.02 34.58 16.84
C LEU A 566 -23.28 34.29 17.66
N GLN A 567 -23.70 33.03 17.71
CA GLN A 567 -24.85 32.54 18.47
C GLN A 567 -24.76 31.02 18.66
N GLY A 568 -25.20 30.52 19.82
CA GLY A 568 -25.34 29.08 20.08
C GLY A 568 -24.20 28.48 20.90
N ALA A 569 -23.94 27.19 20.69
CA ALA A 569 -22.94 26.42 21.41
C ALA A 569 -21.52 26.85 21.04
N THR A 570 -20.59 26.80 22.00
CA THR A 570 -19.17 27.09 21.76
C THR A 570 -18.49 26.03 20.90
N GLU A 571 -18.91 24.77 21.06
CA GLU A 571 -18.47 23.65 20.23
C GLU A 571 -19.56 23.35 19.19
N PRO A 572 -19.26 23.38 17.88
CA PRO A 572 -20.24 23.05 16.85
C PRO A 572 -20.78 21.62 17.00
N PRO A 573 -22.10 21.43 17.22
CA PRO A 573 -22.67 20.10 17.39
C PRO A 573 -22.51 19.22 16.15
N THR A 574 -22.64 17.91 16.34
CA THR A 574 -22.80 16.97 15.22
C THR A 574 -24.22 17.09 14.66
N GLY A 575 -24.34 17.14 13.33
CA GLY A 575 -25.63 17.26 12.65
C GLY A 575 -25.46 17.98 11.32
N THR A 576 -26.56 18.21 10.59
CA THR A 576 -26.51 18.91 9.31
C THR A 576 -25.83 20.28 9.46
N ARG A 577 -24.90 20.61 8.56
CA ARG A 577 -24.14 21.86 8.55
C ARG A 577 -24.43 22.63 7.26
N LEU A 578 -24.68 23.93 7.39
CA LEU A 578 -24.89 24.84 6.26
C LEU A 578 -23.70 25.79 6.16
N VAL A 579 -23.16 25.97 4.97
CA VAL A 579 -22.04 26.86 4.68
C VAL A 579 -22.48 27.91 3.68
N VAL A 580 -22.23 29.18 3.99
CA VAL A 580 -22.46 30.32 3.09
C VAL A 580 -21.21 31.17 3.06
N GLY A 581 -20.77 31.60 1.88
CA GLY A 581 -19.50 32.30 1.74
C GLY A 581 -19.55 33.40 0.70
N PRO A 582 -19.53 34.69 1.12
CA PRO A 582 -19.29 35.78 0.19
C PRO A 582 -17.81 35.80 -0.21
N GLY A 583 -17.54 35.51 -1.47
CA GLY A 583 -16.22 35.54 -2.10
C GLY A 583 -16.22 36.49 -3.29
N THR A 584 -15.66 36.05 -4.43
CA THR A 584 -15.86 36.73 -5.72
C THR A 584 -17.35 36.71 -6.11
N GLY A 585 -17.98 35.54 -5.96
CA GLY A 585 -19.43 35.32 -6.01
C GLY A 585 -20.01 35.03 -4.61
N LEU A 586 -21.25 34.56 -4.54
CA LEU A 586 -21.90 34.09 -3.30
C LEU A 586 -22.12 32.58 -3.41
N GLY A 587 -21.38 31.79 -2.65
CA GLY A 587 -21.61 30.34 -2.64
C GLY A 587 -22.39 29.85 -1.44
N VAL A 588 -23.06 28.72 -1.64
CA VAL A 588 -23.86 28.02 -0.63
C VAL A 588 -23.62 26.51 -0.79
N GLY A 589 -23.38 25.82 0.32
CA GLY A 589 -23.25 24.37 0.35
C GLY A 589 -23.76 23.80 1.67
N ALA A 590 -24.20 22.55 1.68
CA ALA A 590 -24.63 21.89 2.92
C ALA A 590 -24.06 20.48 3.05
N LEU A 591 -23.67 20.12 4.27
CA LEU A 591 -23.43 18.73 4.69
C LEU A 591 -24.68 18.23 5.41
N LEU A 592 -25.45 17.37 4.75
CA LEU A 592 -26.58 16.66 5.33
C LEU A 592 -26.05 15.51 6.19
N TYR A 593 -26.46 15.46 7.45
CA TYR A 593 -26.05 14.40 8.38
C TYR A 593 -27.15 13.34 8.50
N SER A 594 -26.84 12.10 8.17
CA SER A 594 -27.75 10.96 8.28
C SER A 594 -26.96 9.70 8.64
N GLU A 595 -27.49 8.89 9.56
CA GLU A 595 -26.92 7.56 9.91
C GLU A 595 -25.42 7.59 10.26
N GLY A 596 -24.98 8.63 10.97
CA GLY A 596 -23.57 8.76 11.37
C GLY A 596 -22.64 9.26 10.26
N ARG A 597 -23.18 9.71 9.11
CA ARG A 597 -22.39 10.09 7.92
C ARG A 597 -22.85 11.42 7.34
N TYR A 598 -21.90 12.13 6.73
CA TYR A 598 -22.17 13.34 5.96
C TYR A 598 -22.37 13.04 4.48
N HIS A 599 -23.34 13.72 3.89
CA HIS A 599 -23.63 13.76 2.46
C HIS A 599 -23.68 15.21 2.02
N THR A 600 -23.15 15.54 0.86
CA THR A 600 -23.22 16.92 0.34
C THR A 600 -24.47 17.17 -0.47
N ALA A 601 -25.12 18.29 -0.20
CA ALA A 601 -26.03 18.94 -1.12
C ALA A 601 -25.33 20.15 -1.72
N SER A 602 -25.03 20.07 -3.01
CA SER A 602 -24.35 21.12 -3.78
C SER A 602 -25.34 21.86 -4.66
N GLY A 603 -25.16 23.16 -4.85
CA GLY A 603 -26.01 23.95 -5.73
C GLY A 603 -25.57 25.42 -5.83
N GLU A 604 -26.21 26.13 -6.75
CA GLU A 604 -25.93 27.53 -7.09
C GLU A 604 -26.77 28.49 -6.21
N GLY A 605 -26.69 28.30 -4.89
CA GLY A 605 -27.55 29.01 -3.93
C GLY A 605 -27.33 30.53 -3.87
N GLY A 606 -26.28 31.06 -4.49
CA GLY A 606 -26.06 32.50 -4.68
C GLY A 606 -27.03 33.16 -5.66
N HIS A 607 -27.60 32.38 -6.58
CA HIS A 607 -28.51 32.86 -7.63
C HIS A 607 -29.98 32.84 -7.19
N VAL A 608 -30.25 32.73 -5.89
CA VAL A 608 -31.61 32.87 -5.36
C VAL A 608 -32.06 34.34 -5.39
N GLY A 609 -33.37 34.56 -5.41
CA GLY A 609 -33.94 35.91 -5.43
C GLY A 609 -33.75 36.65 -4.10
N LEU A 610 -33.25 37.88 -4.18
CA LEU A 610 -33.14 38.86 -3.11
C LEU A 610 -34.11 40.02 -3.39
N SER A 611 -34.89 40.42 -2.39
CA SER A 611 -35.90 41.49 -2.52
C SER A 611 -35.72 42.57 -1.45
N PRO A 612 -36.25 43.79 -1.67
CA PRO A 612 -36.27 44.84 -0.63
C PRO A 612 -36.95 44.34 0.64
N ARG A 613 -36.31 44.54 1.79
CA ARG A 613 -36.83 44.19 3.12
C ARG A 613 -37.49 45.39 3.80
N HIS A 614 -37.05 46.59 3.45
CA HIS A 614 -37.56 47.84 4.03
C HIS A 614 -38.01 48.82 2.93
N ALA A 615 -38.94 49.71 3.26
CA ALA A 615 -39.51 50.64 2.28
C ALA A 615 -38.46 51.59 1.68
N ASP A 616 -37.43 51.96 2.45
CA ASP A 616 -36.30 52.79 2.03
C ASP A 616 -35.28 52.06 1.15
N GLU A 617 -35.41 50.74 0.97
CA GLU A 617 -34.57 49.97 0.03
C GLU A 617 -35.15 49.93 -1.38
N VAL A 618 -36.44 50.23 -1.56
CA VAL A 618 -37.13 50.13 -2.87
C VAL A 618 -36.42 50.95 -3.96
N GLU A 619 -36.02 52.19 -3.64
CA GLU A 619 -35.30 53.04 -4.60
C GLU A 619 -33.89 52.52 -4.92
N ILE A 620 -33.25 51.82 -3.97
CA ILE A 620 -31.94 51.18 -4.19
C ILE A 620 -32.10 50.04 -5.19
N PHE A 621 -33.12 49.19 -5.04
CA PHE A 621 -33.36 48.10 -5.98
C PHE A 621 -33.79 48.62 -7.36
N ARG A 622 -34.56 49.71 -7.44
CA ARG A 622 -34.85 50.40 -8.71
C ARG A 622 -33.59 50.91 -9.40
N ALA A 623 -32.67 51.53 -8.64
CA ALA A 623 -31.39 51.98 -9.16
C ALA A 623 -30.51 50.80 -9.60
N ALA A 624 -30.46 49.72 -8.83
CA ALA A 624 -29.73 48.51 -9.19
C ALA A 624 -30.24 47.88 -10.51
N ARG A 625 -31.55 47.94 -10.77
CA ARG A 625 -32.12 47.49 -12.05
C ARG A 625 -31.65 48.30 -13.24
N HIS A 626 -31.33 49.59 -13.04
CA HIS A 626 -30.70 50.39 -14.09
C HIS A 626 -29.23 49.99 -14.34
N ILE A 627 -28.54 49.52 -13.30
CA ILE A 627 -27.12 49.14 -13.36
C ILE A 627 -26.93 47.74 -13.95
N ALA A 628 -27.76 46.77 -13.54
CA ALA A 628 -27.65 45.35 -13.89
C ALA A 628 -29.04 44.75 -14.17
N PRO A 629 -29.71 45.15 -15.27
CA PRO A 629 -31.08 44.74 -15.56
C PRO A 629 -31.24 43.23 -15.76
N ASP A 630 -30.22 42.57 -16.32
CA ASP A 630 -30.28 41.14 -16.68
C ASP A 630 -30.23 40.19 -15.48
N CYS A 631 -29.94 40.70 -14.29
CA CYS A 631 -29.86 39.91 -13.05
C CYS A 631 -31.16 39.99 -12.22
N PHE A 632 -32.21 40.61 -12.76
CA PHE A 632 -33.53 40.67 -12.13
C PHE A 632 -34.44 39.56 -12.64
N PHE A 633 -35.31 39.08 -11.75
CA PHE A 633 -36.32 38.08 -12.09
C PHE A 633 -37.51 38.77 -12.76
N ASP A 634 -37.55 38.72 -14.08
CA ASP A 634 -38.58 39.35 -14.92
C ASP A 634 -38.81 40.84 -14.58
N ASP A 635 -40.08 41.27 -14.49
CA ASP A 635 -40.45 42.65 -14.18
C ASP A 635 -40.53 42.96 -12.68
N SER A 636 -39.93 42.12 -11.83
CA SER A 636 -39.95 42.30 -10.38
C SER A 636 -38.86 43.27 -9.88
N LEU A 637 -38.84 43.52 -8.57
CA LEU A 637 -37.71 44.12 -7.85
C LEU A 637 -36.80 43.05 -7.21
N THR A 638 -36.95 41.80 -7.60
CA THR A 638 -36.12 40.70 -7.09
C THR A 638 -34.89 40.57 -7.97
N ILE A 639 -33.70 40.63 -7.37
CA ILE A 639 -32.38 40.48 -8.02
C ILE A 639 -31.71 39.21 -7.55
N GLU A 640 -30.82 38.60 -8.33
CA GLU A 640 -29.96 37.52 -7.84
C GLU A 640 -29.16 37.96 -6.61
N ALA A 641 -29.17 37.16 -5.55
CA ALA A 641 -28.57 37.52 -4.26
C ALA A 641 -27.06 37.83 -4.38
N GLU A 642 -26.33 37.06 -5.21
CA GLU A 642 -24.92 37.30 -5.52
C GLU A 642 -24.63 38.75 -5.96
N MET A 643 -25.55 39.39 -6.66
CA MET A 643 -25.37 40.74 -7.20
C MET A 643 -25.24 41.80 -6.11
N PHE A 644 -25.71 41.53 -4.90
CA PHE A 644 -25.52 42.39 -3.73
C PHE A 644 -24.59 41.77 -2.69
N LEU A 645 -24.50 40.43 -2.63
CA LEU A 645 -23.91 39.69 -1.52
C LEU A 645 -22.57 39.02 -1.84
N SER A 646 -21.85 39.56 -2.81
CA SER A 646 -20.51 39.10 -3.20
C SER A 646 -19.52 40.25 -3.37
N GLY A 647 -18.25 39.93 -3.53
CA GLY A 647 -17.21 40.92 -3.81
C GLY A 647 -17.38 41.61 -5.17
N THR A 648 -17.93 40.93 -6.18
CA THR A 648 -18.25 41.55 -7.48
C THR A 648 -19.58 42.30 -7.46
N GLY A 649 -20.52 41.89 -6.60
CA GLY A 649 -21.81 42.53 -6.40
C GLY A 649 -21.78 43.79 -5.53
N LEU A 650 -20.92 43.86 -4.51
CA LEU A 650 -20.87 45.01 -3.60
C LEU A 650 -20.69 46.38 -4.30
N PRO A 651 -19.87 46.52 -5.37
CA PRO A 651 -19.83 47.73 -6.19
C PRO A 651 -21.17 48.13 -6.81
N ILE A 652 -22.01 47.16 -7.18
CA ILE A 652 -23.35 47.41 -7.74
C ILE A 652 -24.26 47.93 -6.64
N LEU A 653 -24.25 47.30 -5.46
CA LEU A 653 -25.01 47.78 -4.30
C LEU A 653 -24.59 49.20 -3.88
N TYR A 654 -23.29 49.50 -3.89
CA TYR A 654 -22.77 50.84 -3.61
C TYR A 654 -23.28 51.89 -4.59
N ARG A 655 -23.17 51.63 -5.90
CA ARG A 655 -23.67 52.53 -6.95
C ARG A 655 -25.18 52.75 -6.83
N ALA A 656 -25.93 51.67 -6.62
CA ALA A 656 -27.38 51.72 -6.44
C ALA A 656 -27.77 52.56 -5.21
N ALA A 657 -27.07 52.40 -4.08
CA ALA A 657 -27.29 53.20 -2.88
C ALA A 657 -26.96 54.68 -3.10
N GLY A 658 -25.90 54.99 -3.86
CA GLY A 658 -25.54 56.35 -4.24
C GLY A 658 -26.60 57.03 -5.12
N MET A 659 -27.07 56.31 -6.15
CA MET A 659 -28.13 56.79 -7.05
C MET A 659 -29.45 57.03 -6.30
N ALA A 660 -29.84 56.14 -5.39
CA ALA A 660 -31.02 56.33 -4.54
C ALA A 660 -30.89 57.55 -3.59
N ALA A 661 -29.66 57.93 -3.23
CA ALA A 661 -29.36 59.15 -2.48
C ALA A 661 -29.26 60.41 -3.36
N GLY A 662 -29.54 60.32 -4.66
CA GLY A 662 -29.50 61.43 -5.62
C GLY A 662 -28.11 61.75 -6.17
N LEU A 663 -27.11 60.88 -5.98
CA LEU A 663 -25.80 61.03 -6.59
C LEU A 663 -25.81 60.53 -8.04
N ALA A 664 -24.99 61.14 -8.89
CA ALA A 664 -24.74 60.61 -10.23
C ALA A 664 -24.08 59.24 -10.16
N ASP A 665 -24.33 58.40 -11.16
CA ASP A 665 -23.62 57.13 -11.31
C ASP A 665 -22.13 57.42 -11.56
N THR A 666 -21.27 57.00 -10.62
CA THR A 666 -19.83 57.32 -10.57
C THR A 666 -18.95 56.11 -10.88
N SER A 667 -17.64 56.33 -11.02
CA SER A 667 -16.65 55.31 -11.41
C SER A 667 -16.68 54.06 -10.53
N VAL A 668 -16.50 52.89 -11.16
CA VAL A 668 -16.47 51.57 -10.51
C VAL A 668 -15.39 51.53 -9.42
N ARG A 669 -15.82 51.36 -8.17
CA ARG A 669 -14.95 51.11 -7.01
C ARG A 669 -14.86 49.61 -6.74
N SER A 670 -13.74 49.15 -6.20
CA SER A 670 -13.62 47.75 -5.76
C SER A 670 -14.34 47.53 -4.42
N ALA A 671 -14.81 46.29 -4.16
CA ALA A 671 -15.38 45.93 -2.87
C ALA A 671 -14.43 46.23 -1.69
N ARG A 672 -13.12 46.05 -1.90
CA ARG A 672 -12.09 46.33 -0.88
C ARG A 672 -12.11 47.80 -0.46
N GLU A 673 -12.17 48.72 -1.42
CA GLU A 673 -12.20 50.16 -1.14
C GLU A 673 -13.50 50.58 -0.46
N ILE A 674 -14.64 50.03 -0.90
CA ILE A 674 -15.95 50.29 -0.30
C ILE A 674 -15.98 49.84 1.16
N LEU A 675 -15.54 48.61 1.45
CA LEU A 675 -15.52 48.09 2.82
C LEU A 675 -14.53 48.85 3.71
N GLU A 676 -13.39 49.29 3.18
CA GLU A 676 -12.42 50.08 3.93
C GLU A 676 -12.96 51.47 4.29
N ASP A 677 -13.63 52.14 3.36
CA ASP A 677 -14.26 53.45 3.62
C ASP A 677 -15.44 53.34 4.58
N ALA A 678 -16.21 52.25 4.49
CA ALA A 678 -17.27 51.96 5.44
C ALA A 678 -16.70 51.75 6.86
N ARG A 679 -15.59 51.00 6.97
CA ARG A 679 -14.91 50.71 8.23
C ARG A 679 -14.28 51.94 8.86
N THR A 680 -13.67 52.81 8.05
CA THR A 680 -13.04 54.06 8.50
C THR A 680 -14.02 55.22 8.63
N ASN A 681 -15.30 55.00 8.29
CA ASN A 681 -16.38 55.97 8.38
C ASN A 681 -16.16 57.21 7.47
N ASN A 682 -15.46 57.02 6.35
CA ASN A 682 -15.10 58.06 5.38
C ASN A 682 -16.20 58.36 4.35
N ASP A 683 -17.06 57.39 4.05
CA ASP A 683 -18.09 57.51 3.01
C ASP A 683 -19.47 57.03 3.52
N PRO A 684 -20.50 57.92 3.57
CA PRO A 684 -21.84 57.55 4.02
C PRO A 684 -22.54 56.53 3.10
N ILE A 685 -22.27 56.53 1.80
CA ILE A 685 -22.82 55.55 0.86
C ILE A 685 -22.16 54.19 1.08
N ALA A 686 -20.83 54.16 1.30
CA ALA A 686 -20.11 52.94 1.61
C ALA A 686 -20.66 52.28 2.87
N ARG A 687 -20.89 53.06 3.94
CA ARG A 687 -21.52 52.55 5.17
C ARG A 687 -22.91 51.98 4.93
N ARG A 688 -23.74 52.67 4.13
CA ARG A 688 -25.09 52.20 3.80
C ARG A 688 -25.03 50.90 3.00
N ALA A 689 -24.17 50.82 1.99
CA ALA A 689 -23.97 49.62 1.18
C ALA A 689 -23.45 48.45 2.03
N SER A 690 -22.46 48.67 2.90
CA SER A 690 -21.97 47.63 3.82
C SER A 690 -23.03 47.18 4.82
N HIS A 691 -23.85 48.10 5.34
CA HIS A 691 -24.95 47.73 6.22
C HIS A 691 -26.02 46.89 5.52
N LEU A 692 -26.38 47.24 4.27
CA LEU A 692 -27.30 46.45 3.45
C LEU A 692 -26.72 45.08 3.10
N PHE A 693 -25.46 45.02 2.70
CA PHE A 693 -24.73 43.77 2.47
C PHE A 693 -24.84 42.86 3.70
N THR A 694 -24.52 43.39 4.88
CA THR A 694 -24.55 42.64 6.14
C THR A 694 -25.95 42.13 6.48
N THR A 695 -26.96 43.00 6.40
CA THR A 695 -28.33 42.66 6.82
C THR A 695 -29.01 41.72 5.83
N HIS A 696 -28.82 41.93 4.52
CA HIS A 696 -29.32 41.00 3.50
C HIS A 696 -28.61 39.64 3.57
N LEU A 697 -27.29 39.59 3.80
CA LEU A 697 -26.58 38.32 3.95
C LEU A 697 -27.07 37.54 5.18
N GLY A 698 -27.20 38.21 6.33
CA GLY A 698 -27.75 37.60 7.53
C GLY A 698 -29.15 37.03 7.27
N ALA A 699 -30.02 37.82 6.63
CA ALA A 699 -31.37 37.39 6.27
C ALA A 699 -31.41 36.17 5.36
N VAL A 700 -30.63 36.17 4.25
CA VAL A 700 -30.55 35.05 3.31
C VAL A 700 -30.04 33.79 4.01
N MET A 701 -29.01 33.91 4.85
CA MET A 701 -28.52 32.79 5.65
C MET A 701 -29.57 32.25 6.61
N GLY A 702 -30.38 33.12 7.22
CA GLY A 702 -31.50 32.72 8.07
C GLY A 702 -32.59 31.99 7.29
N ASP A 703 -32.88 32.42 6.06
CA ASP A 703 -33.86 31.77 5.18
C ASP A 703 -33.38 30.37 4.77
N LEU A 704 -32.11 30.23 4.38
CA LEU A 704 -31.48 28.94 4.09
C LEU A 704 -31.42 28.03 5.32
N ALA A 705 -31.13 28.57 6.51
CA ALA A 705 -31.09 27.79 7.74
C ALA A 705 -32.45 27.13 8.06
N VAL A 706 -33.56 27.80 7.78
CA VAL A 706 -34.90 27.20 7.91
C VAL A 706 -35.14 26.10 6.88
N ALA A 707 -34.58 26.22 5.67
CA ALA A 707 -34.72 25.21 4.62
C ALA A 707 -33.93 23.93 4.92
N PHE A 708 -32.72 24.04 5.48
CA PHE A 708 -31.82 22.91 5.74
C PHE A 708 -31.88 22.35 7.15
N MET A 709 -32.44 23.10 8.11
CA MET A 709 -32.46 22.75 9.54
C MET A 709 -31.09 22.28 10.07
N PRO A 710 -30.03 23.10 9.95
CA PRO A 710 -28.67 22.68 10.22
C PRO A 710 -28.37 22.69 11.72
N ILE A 711 -28.75 21.62 12.42
CA ILE A 711 -28.51 21.46 13.87
C ILE A 711 -27.01 21.58 14.20
N GLY A 712 -26.14 21.09 13.30
CA GLY A 712 -24.68 21.19 13.44
C GLY A 712 -24.13 22.60 13.23
N GLY A 713 -24.94 23.52 12.72
CA GLY A 713 -24.64 24.95 12.64
C GLY A 713 -24.65 25.54 11.23
N VAL A 714 -24.78 26.86 11.20
CA VAL A 714 -24.62 27.70 10.01
C VAL A 714 -23.26 28.38 10.08
N PHE A 715 -22.44 28.20 9.06
CA PHE A 715 -21.06 28.68 9.02
C PHE A 715 -20.91 29.70 7.89
N LEU A 716 -20.48 30.90 8.26
CA LEU A 716 -19.99 31.89 7.33
C LEU A 716 -18.52 31.60 7.01
N VAL A 717 -18.20 31.35 5.74
CA VAL A 717 -16.84 31.01 5.29
C VAL A 717 -16.30 32.01 4.27
N GLY A 718 -15.02 31.90 3.94
CA GLY A 718 -14.41 32.61 2.82
C GLY A 718 -13.70 33.91 3.17
N GLY A 719 -13.01 34.47 2.18
CA GLY A 719 -12.06 35.57 2.37
C GLY A 719 -12.70 36.90 2.78
N VAL A 720 -13.93 37.20 2.32
CA VAL A 720 -14.63 38.43 2.73
C VAL A 720 -15.05 38.33 4.19
N ALA A 721 -15.58 37.17 4.60
CA ALA A 721 -15.97 36.89 5.98
C ALA A 721 -14.79 37.08 6.95
N LYS A 722 -13.67 36.41 6.66
CA LYS A 722 -12.45 36.46 7.49
C LYS A 722 -11.85 37.86 7.61
N LYS A 723 -11.80 38.63 6.52
CA LYS A 723 -11.17 39.97 6.50
C LYS A 723 -12.07 41.07 7.08
N ASN A 724 -13.38 40.85 7.13
CA ASN A 724 -14.36 41.88 7.49
C ASN A 724 -15.24 41.46 8.67
N ARG A 725 -14.68 40.79 9.68
CA ARG A 725 -15.38 40.34 10.90
C ARG A 725 -16.21 41.44 11.59
N TRP A 726 -15.80 42.70 11.43
CA TRP A 726 -16.54 43.85 11.96
C TRP A 726 -17.98 43.96 11.40
N LEU A 727 -18.27 43.38 10.24
CA LEU A 727 -19.61 43.30 9.66
C LEU A 727 -20.50 42.27 10.37
N PHE A 728 -19.93 41.15 10.81
CA PHE A 728 -20.67 39.95 11.22
C PHE A 728 -20.88 39.92 12.73
N LYS A 729 -21.50 40.97 13.28
CA LYS A 729 -21.82 41.10 14.71
C LYS A 729 -23.33 41.21 14.93
N ASP A 730 -23.77 42.17 15.74
CA ASP A 730 -25.17 42.33 16.15
C ASP A 730 -26.10 42.53 14.95
N ALA A 731 -25.80 43.46 14.02
CA ALA A 731 -26.66 43.71 12.87
C ALA A 731 -26.84 42.48 11.95
N PHE A 732 -25.78 41.69 11.78
CA PHE A 732 -25.83 40.45 11.01
C PHE A 732 -26.66 39.38 11.72
N ARG A 733 -26.39 39.15 13.01
CA ARG A 733 -27.12 38.18 13.85
C ARG A 733 -28.60 38.55 13.96
N ASP A 734 -28.91 39.82 14.13
CA ASP A 734 -30.28 40.32 14.25
C ASP A 734 -31.03 40.11 12.93
N ALA A 735 -30.39 40.36 11.78
CA ALA A 735 -30.99 40.09 10.48
C ALA A 735 -31.17 38.59 10.20
N PHE A 736 -30.22 37.75 10.60
CA PHE A 736 -30.35 36.29 10.56
C PHE A 736 -31.58 35.82 11.36
N ASN A 737 -31.74 36.36 12.57
CA ASN A 737 -32.85 36.03 13.47
C ASN A 737 -34.21 36.63 13.05
N ALA A 738 -34.23 37.59 12.12
CA ALA A 738 -35.45 38.26 11.65
C ALA A 738 -36.25 37.41 10.65
N GLY A 739 -36.79 36.27 11.13
CA GLY A 739 -37.49 35.25 10.34
C GLY A 739 -39.02 35.25 10.48
N GLY A 740 -39.63 36.34 10.96
CA GLY A 740 -41.08 36.40 11.19
C GLY A 740 -41.55 35.33 12.19
N ARG A 741 -42.46 34.44 11.78
CA ARG A 741 -42.97 33.33 12.63
C ARG A 741 -41.87 32.35 13.08
N PHE A 742 -40.75 32.28 12.38
CA PHE A 742 -39.62 31.40 12.71
C PHE A 742 -38.50 32.12 13.47
N SER A 743 -38.71 33.34 13.96
CA SER A 743 -37.65 34.10 14.66
C SER A 743 -37.11 33.36 15.88
N ASP A 744 -37.97 32.71 16.68
CA ASP A 744 -37.53 31.94 17.85
C ASP A 744 -36.75 30.68 17.46
N LEU A 745 -37.15 30.02 16.37
CA LEU A 745 -36.40 28.89 15.83
C LEU A 745 -35.00 29.34 15.38
N ARG A 746 -34.88 30.44 14.64
CA ARG A 746 -33.58 30.96 14.17
C ARG A 746 -32.68 31.37 15.34
N ARG A 747 -33.22 31.97 16.40
CA ARG A 747 -32.47 32.30 17.63
C ARG A 747 -31.91 31.06 18.35
N SER A 748 -32.54 29.90 18.17
CA SER A 748 -32.07 28.64 18.75
C SER A 748 -30.98 27.94 17.92
N MET A 749 -30.75 28.36 16.68
CA MET A 749 -29.76 27.77 15.78
C MET A 749 -28.35 28.25 16.10
N ASN A 750 -27.37 27.39 15.82
CA ASN A 750 -25.96 27.74 15.97
C ASN A 750 -25.46 28.52 14.74
N LEU A 751 -24.73 29.62 14.96
CA LEU A 751 -24.24 30.52 13.92
C LEU A 751 -22.78 30.90 14.19
N TYR A 752 -21.94 30.67 13.18
CA TYR A 752 -20.48 30.75 13.30
C TYR A 752 -19.86 31.52 12.14
N VAL A 753 -18.70 32.13 12.38
CA VAL A 753 -17.74 32.50 11.33
C VAL A 753 -16.58 31.52 11.40
N SER A 754 -16.29 30.81 10.31
CA SER A 754 -15.18 29.86 10.27
C SER A 754 -13.83 30.59 10.21
N GLU A 755 -12.87 30.12 11.00
CA GLU A 755 -11.49 30.60 11.01
C GLU A 755 -10.57 29.77 10.10
N GLN A 756 -11.07 28.63 9.61
CA GLN A 756 -10.36 27.66 8.78
C GLN A 756 -9.68 28.32 7.58
N ASP A 757 -8.36 28.26 7.55
CA ASP A 757 -7.58 28.61 6.36
C ASP A 757 -7.64 27.51 5.31
N GLU A 758 -7.48 27.91 4.04
CA GLU A 758 -7.41 26.98 2.91
C GLU A 758 -8.63 26.04 2.81
N PHE A 759 -9.83 26.54 3.13
CA PHE A 759 -11.07 25.74 3.22
C PHE A 759 -11.32 24.84 2.00
N GLY A 760 -10.98 25.28 0.77
CA GLY A 760 -11.13 24.44 -0.42
C GLY A 760 -10.20 23.21 -0.42
N ILE A 761 -8.96 23.36 0.04
CA ILE A 761 -7.99 22.26 0.17
C ILE A 761 -8.36 21.32 1.32
N VAL A 762 -8.68 21.89 2.49
CA VAL A 762 -9.12 21.11 3.66
C VAL A 762 -10.41 20.34 3.33
N GLY A 763 -11.34 21.00 2.67
CA GLY A 763 -12.58 20.42 2.19
C GLY A 763 -12.38 19.29 1.19
N ALA A 764 -11.54 19.49 0.17
CA ALA A 764 -11.20 18.45 -0.79
C ALA A 764 -10.53 17.24 -0.11
N ASN A 765 -9.68 17.46 0.91
CA ASN A 765 -9.09 16.38 1.70
C ASN A 765 -10.15 15.61 2.51
N ASN A 766 -11.05 16.31 3.21
CA ASN A 766 -12.12 15.66 3.98
C ASN A 766 -13.11 14.92 3.09
N PHE A 767 -13.42 15.46 1.90
CA PHE A 767 -14.15 14.74 0.86
C PHE A 767 -13.41 13.46 0.46
N CYS A 768 -12.11 13.56 0.17
CA CYS A 768 -11.26 12.43 -0.23
C CYS A 768 -11.30 11.30 0.82
N LYS A 769 -11.10 11.62 2.11
CA LYS A 769 -11.23 10.67 3.22
C LYS A 769 -12.59 9.98 3.21
N SER A 770 -13.68 10.74 3.04
CA SER A 770 -15.02 10.16 3.03
C SER A 770 -15.29 9.31 1.80
N ALA A 771 -14.79 9.70 0.63
CA ALA A 771 -14.97 8.98 -0.62
C ALA A 771 -14.21 7.64 -0.62
N LEU A 772 -12.98 7.62 -0.12
CA LEU A 772 -12.16 6.41 -0.03
C LEU A 772 -12.60 5.42 1.05
N ALA A 773 -13.42 5.87 2.01
CA ALA A 773 -14.00 5.02 3.06
C ALA A 773 -15.34 4.38 2.64
N ARG A 774 -15.89 4.75 1.48
CA ARG A 774 -17.08 4.16 0.87
C ARG A 774 -16.67 3.11 -0.14
#